data_AF-A0A7J6W9Z1-F1
#
_entry.id   AF-A0A7J6W9Z1-F1
#
_cell.length_a   1.000
_cell.length_b   1.000
_cell.length_c   1.000
_cell.angle_alpha   90.00
_cell.angle_beta   90.00
_cell.angle_gamma   90.00
#
_symmetry.space_group_name_H-M   'P 1'
#
loop_
_entity.id
_entity.type
_entity.pdbx_description
1 polymer ?
#
loop_
_entity_poly.entity_id
_entity_poly.type
_entity_poly.pdbx_seq_one_letter_code
_entity_poly.pdbx_strand_id
1 'polypeptide(L)'
;MESSKPHIVILSSPGMGHVIPCLELAKCLVSHHDVEVSFFVPSTESSFHQTQLLQKSNSNTKDLHVINLPPVIISNMLPIDVNIPTRLTLIVQKSLPAIRSAILRLPRPPTVFISDLFSTYGFEIADDLKMEKYMFSTVSASVFASIAYIPKLVQQVDAESIEIPGCKPVRIKDLGGRLMHRNPETFQCMSGHVRNFVGAAGILINTFKDLERQTLKGLGDDNIRREIPIPPVYPIGPIIKSDTTQSVEKLDCLTWLDNQPCGSVVFIAFGSGGFLSAVQITELAWGLELSKQRFLWVVRPPKELTNDDYLASAGVNNLSDYLPDGFLTRTHGIGLVVSDWVPQVEVLSHESIGAFMSHCGWNSTLESMVHGVPMITWQLYAEQHWNALMLTEDIGVAVRLANPTETGVIRRDRIEKAVRLVMEEEKEKSLRNKAKELKYSATRTMTKGGSSYDTLSKLVKTWEVRAAVKENSLNNRTLKLLSGSCYLPHPDKEETGGEDAHFICVDQQAVGVADGVGGWADVGVNAGLFARELISHSVNAIQDEPKGSVDPARVLEKAHSCTKAKGSSTACIIALTDQGLNAINLGDSGFVVVRDGHTVFQSPVQQHGFNFTYQLESGNTGDLPSSGQVFAIPVAPGDVIVAGTDGLFDNLYNNEITAVVVHAVRAGLEPQVTAQKIAALARQRALDKNRQTPFATAAQDAGFRYNGGKLDDITVVVSYVSSSSSNNA
;
A
#
# COMPACT_ATOMS: atom_id res chain seq x y z
N MET A 1 -13.95 26.37 -10.00
CA MET A 1 -12.79 25.53 -9.65
C MET A 1 -13.31 24.11 -9.66
N GLU A 2 -12.94 23.30 -10.64
CA GLU A 2 -13.16 21.85 -10.55
C GLU A 2 -12.38 21.35 -9.33
N SER A 3 -13.06 20.70 -8.38
CA SER A 3 -12.39 20.18 -7.18
C SER A 3 -11.49 19.03 -7.59
N SER A 4 -10.21 19.10 -7.22
CA SER A 4 -9.31 17.98 -7.51
C SER A 4 -9.60 16.83 -6.57
N LYS A 5 -9.78 15.65 -7.17
CA LYS A 5 -10.07 14.41 -6.47
C LYS A 5 -8.88 14.04 -5.58
N PRO A 6 -9.05 13.89 -4.25
CA PRO A 6 -7.97 13.47 -3.37
C PRO A 6 -7.51 12.05 -3.72
N HIS A 7 -6.20 11.83 -3.74
CA HIS A 7 -5.62 10.50 -3.85
C HIS A 7 -4.99 10.09 -2.51
N ILE A 8 -5.55 9.05 -1.89
CA ILE A 8 -5.19 8.56 -0.56
C ILE A 8 -4.46 7.23 -0.68
N VAL A 9 -3.34 7.10 0.02
CA VAL A 9 -2.67 5.82 0.25
C VAL A 9 -3.15 5.25 1.57
N ILE A 10 -3.59 3.99 1.58
CA ILE A 10 -3.91 3.25 2.80
C ILE A 10 -2.96 2.06 2.91
N LEU A 11 -2.20 1.99 4.00
CA LEU A 11 -1.29 0.90 4.33
C LEU A 11 -1.82 0.11 5.54
N SER A 12 -2.27 -1.12 5.28
CA SER A 12 -2.67 -2.07 6.32
C SER A 12 -1.54 -3.02 6.66
N SER A 13 -1.36 -3.35 7.94
CA SER A 13 -0.52 -4.47 8.35
C SER A 13 -1.18 -5.81 7.97
N PRO A 14 -0.40 -6.91 7.90
CA PRO A 14 -0.95 -8.23 7.60
C PRO A 14 -1.98 -8.72 8.62
N GLY A 15 -2.87 -9.60 8.18
CA GLY A 15 -3.87 -10.25 9.03
C GLY A 15 -5.29 -9.69 8.85
N MET A 16 -6.28 -10.59 8.80
CA MET A 16 -7.67 -10.23 8.47
C MET A 16 -8.28 -9.22 9.44
N GLY A 17 -7.82 -9.21 10.69
CA GLY A 17 -8.22 -8.21 11.70
C GLY A 17 -7.87 -6.76 11.31
N HIS A 18 -6.85 -6.57 10.47
CA HIS A 18 -6.39 -5.27 9.99
C HIS A 18 -6.85 -5.01 8.55
N VAL A 19 -6.68 -6.00 7.67
CA VAL A 19 -6.97 -5.86 6.24
C VAL A 19 -8.44 -5.59 5.98
N ILE A 20 -9.36 -6.30 6.64
CA ILE A 20 -10.81 -6.11 6.44
C ILE A 20 -11.22 -4.66 6.76
N PRO A 21 -11.04 -4.14 7.99
CA PRO A 21 -11.51 -2.79 8.30
C PRO A 21 -10.81 -1.70 7.48
N CYS A 22 -9.52 -1.84 7.16
CA CYS A 22 -8.83 -0.87 6.31
C CYS A 22 -9.37 -0.87 4.87
N LEU A 23 -9.68 -2.05 4.33
CA LEU A 23 -10.28 -2.19 3.01
C LEU A 23 -11.72 -1.65 2.97
N GLU A 24 -12.51 -1.87 4.03
CA GLU A 24 -13.86 -1.32 4.13
C GLU A 24 -13.85 0.20 4.32
N LEU A 25 -12.85 0.76 5.00
CA LEU A 25 -12.60 2.21 5.01
C LEU A 25 -12.30 2.71 3.59
N ALA A 26 -11.46 2.01 2.83
CA ALA A 26 -11.16 2.34 1.44
C ALA A 26 -12.43 2.36 0.59
N LYS A 27 -13.27 1.32 0.70
CA LYS A 27 -14.58 1.26 0.02
C LYS A 27 -15.50 2.40 0.42
N CYS A 28 -15.59 2.71 1.72
CA CYS A 28 -16.41 3.81 2.23
C CYS A 28 -15.99 5.16 1.61
N LEU A 29 -14.68 5.41 1.52
CA LEU A 29 -14.11 6.62 0.91
C LEU A 29 -14.45 6.71 -0.59
N VAL A 30 -14.22 5.66 -1.37
CA VAL A 30 -14.48 5.71 -2.83
C VAL A 30 -15.98 5.75 -3.13
N SER A 31 -16.82 5.05 -2.36
CA SER A 31 -18.26 4.95 -2.64
C SER A 31 -19.07 6.14 -2.15
N HIS A 32 -18.61 6.86 -1.11
CA HIS A 32 -19.39 7.94 -0.50
C HIS A 32 -18.74 9.33 -0.60
N HIS A 33 -17.46 9.42 -1.01
CA HIS A 33 -16.69 10.65 -0.85
C HIS A 33 -15.88 11.13 -2.06
N ASP A 34 -16.09 10.60 -3.27
CA ASP A 34 -15.34 10.97 -4.50
C ASP A 34 -13.83 11.09 -4.28
N VAL A 35 -13.24 10.00 -3.77
CA VAL A 35 -11.81 9.87 -3.46
C VAL A 35 -11.21 8.75 -4.31
N GLU A 36 -9.95 8.90 -4.71
CA GLU A 36 -9.13 7.81 -5.25
C GLU A 36 -8.29 7.17 -4.13
N VAL A 37 -8.24 5.84 -4.07
CA VAL A 37 -7.52 5.11 -3.02
C VAL A 37 -6.56 4.09 -3.61
N SER A 38 -5.28 4.17 -3.23
CA SER A 38 -4.30 3.10 -3.43
C SER A 38 -4.11 2.32 -2.12
N PHE A 39 -4.49 1.04 -2.13
CA PHE A 39 -4.50 0.16 -0.96
C PHE A 39 -3.32 -0.81 -0.98
N PHE A 40 -2.53 -0.81 0.08
CA PHE A 40 -1.31 -1.61 0.23
C PHE A 40 -1.42 -2.58 1.40
N VAL A 41 -0.99 -3.82 1.17
CA VAL A 41 -0.84 -4.84 2.21
C VAL A 41 0.49 -5.56 2.04
N PRO A 42 1.42 -5.43 2.99
CA PRO A 42 2.62 -6.26 3.05
C PRO A 42 2.27 -7.76 3.11
N SER A 43 3.02 -8.60 2.41
CA SER A 43 2.78 -10.05 2.39
C SER A 43 4.07 -10.81 2.71
N THR A 44 3.97 -11.87 3.50
CA THR A 44 5.11 -12.76 3.83
C THR A 44 5.06 -14.09 3.09
N GLU A 45 3.86 -14.58 2.80
CA GLU A 45 3.51 -15.75 1.98
C GLU A 45 1.96 -15.76 1.91
N SER A 46 1.38 -16.04 0.75
CA SER A 46 -0.03 -15.76 0.48
C SER A 46 -0.99 -16.60 1.32
N SER A 47 -1.73 -16.00 2.27
CA SER A 47 -2.93 -16.65 2.79
C SER A 47 -4.01 -16.64 1.69
N PHE A 48 -4.58 -17.82 1.41
CA PHE A 48 -5.56 -18.01 0.33
C PHE A 48 -6.76 -17.06 0.47
N HIS A 49 -7.28 -16.90 1.69
CA HIS A 49 -8.42 -16.04 1.98
C HIS A 49 -8.13 -14.55 1.80
N GLN A 50 -6.94 -14.07 2.21
CA GLN A 50 -6.55 -12.66 1.98
C GLN A 50 -6.38 -12.40 0.48
N THR A 51 -5.74 -13.31 -0.25
CA THR A 51 -5.54 -13.19 -1.69
C THR A 51 -6.87 -13.12 -2.43
N GLN A 52 -7.83 -14.00 -2.11
CA GLN A 52 -9.18 -13.94 -2.68
C GLN A 52 -9.91 -12.63 -2.34
N LEU A 53 -9.83 -12.17 -1.09
CA LEU A 53 -10.48 -10.92 -0.66
C LEU A 53 -9.95 -9.72 -1.45
N LEU A 54 -8.63 -9.62 -1.59
CA LEU A 54 -7.96 -8.53 -2.29
C LEU A 54 -8.24 -8.57 -3.80
N GLN A 55 -8.16 -9.75 -4.43
CA GLN A 55 -8.47 -9.92 -5.86
C GLN A 55 -9.91 -9.54 -6.20
N LYS A 56 -10.89 -9.99 -5.40
CA LYS A 56 -12.31 -9.65 -5.60
C LYS A 56 -12.60 -8.16 -5.43
N SER A 57 -11.83 -7.48 -4.59
CA SER A 57 -12.05 -6.05 -4.32
C SER A 57 -11.48 -5.16 -5.42
N ASN A 58 -10.41 -5.61 -6.09
CA ASN A 58 -9.80 -4.88 -7.20
C ASN A 58 -10.67 -4.84 -8.47
N SER A 59 -11.64 -5.76 -8.64
CA SER A 59 -12.48 -5.85 -9.83
C SER A 59 -13.74 -4.97 -9.80
N ASN A 60 -14.15 -4.47 -8.63
CA ASN A 60 -15.51 -3.95 -8.43
C ASN A 60 -15.62 -2.43 -8.27
N THR A 61 -14.50 -1.70 -8.18
CA THR A 61 -14.51 -0.26 -7.86
C THR A 61 -13.42 0.48 -8.63
N LYS A 62 -13.82 1.40 -9.52
CA LYS A 62 -12.92 2.12 -10.45
C LYS A 62 -11.81 2.92 -9.76
N ASP A 63 -12.11 3.52 -8.61
CA ASP A 63 -11.21 4.43 -7.88
C ASP A 63 -10.51 3.77 -6.69
N LEU A 64 -10.55 2.44 -6.57
CA LEU A 64 -9.84 1.68 -5.55
C LEU A 64 -8.83 0.75 -6.23
N HIS A 65 -7.55 1.01 -6.00
CA HIS A 65 -6.45 0.27 -6.58
C HIS A 65 -5.74 -0.55 -5.51
N VAL A 66 -5.94 -1.88 -5.54
CA VAL A 66 -5.21 -2.78 -4.64
C VAL A 66 -3.85 -3.08 -5.25
N ILE A 67 -2.77 -2.61 -4.61
CA ILE A 67 -1.41 -2.73 -5.13
C ILE A 67 -0.74 -3.99 -4.57
N ASN A 68 -0.36 -4.89 -5.47
CA ASN A 68 0.37 -6.09 -5.12
C ASN A 68 1.85 -5.76 -4.89
N LEU A 69 2.34 -6.09 -3.69
CA LEU A 69 3.74 -5.94 -3.31
C LEU A 69 4.48 -7.28 -3.47
N PRO A 70 5.79 -7.24 -3.76
CA PRO A 70 6.61 -8.45 -3.70
C PRO A 70 6.60 -9.01 -2.27
N PRO A 71 6.54 -10.34 -2.09
CA PRO A 71 6.54 -10.95 -0.77
C PRO A 71 7.87 -10.72 -0.06
N VAL A 72 7.81 -10.58 1.27
CA VAL A 72 8.98 -10.43 2.14
C VAL A 72 9.23 -11.71 2.92
N ILE A 73 10.39 -12.33 2.71
CA ILE A 73 10.80 -13.53 3.43
C ILE A 73 11.37 -13.12 4.79
N ILE A 74 10.59 -13.29 5.87
CA ILE A 74 11.01 -13.00 7.25
C ILE A 74 11.42 -14.25 8.06
N SER A 75 11.22 -15.44 7.51
CA SER A 75 11.44 -16.73 8.19
C SER A 75 12.89 -16.93 8.67
N ASN A 76 13.86 -16.30 8.00
CA ASN A 76 15.28 -16.35 8.37
C ASN A 76 15.70 -15.24 9.35
N MET A 77 14.80 -14.34 9.75
CA MET A 77 15.13 -13.11 10.50
C MET A 77 14.62 -13.10 11.94
N LEU A 78 13.72 -13.99 12.32
CA LEU A 78 13.16 -14.06 13.67
C LEU A 78 13.10 -15.50 14.17
N PRO A 79 13.33 -15.72 15.47
CA PRO A 79 12.90 -16.92 16.16
C PRO A 79 11.40 -17.21 15.93
N ILE A 80 11.01 -18.48 15.96
CA ILE A 80 9.62 -18.93 15.72
C ILE A 80 8.65 -18.36 16.79
N ASP A 81 9.16 -18.03 17.97
CA ASP A 81 8.40 -17.61 19.15
C ASP A 81 8.24 -16.08 19.32
N VAL A 82 8.68 -15.28 18.34
CA VAL A 82 8.52 -13.82 18.42
C VAL A 82 7.05 -13.42 18.47
N ASN A 83 6.73 -12.48 19.35
CA ASN A 83 5.36 -12.01 19.54
C ASN A 83 4.77 -11.41 18.24
N ILE A 84 3.45 -11.55 18.08
CA ILE A 84 2.74 -11.13 16.87
C ILE A 84 2.90 -9.63 16.54
N PRO A 85 2.78 -8.69 17.50
CA PRO A 85 3.01 -7.27 17.23
C PRO A 85 4.39 -6.99 16.58
N THR A 86 5.45 -7.60 17.09
CA THR A 86 6.81 -7.44 16.55
C THR A 86 6.94 -8.07 15.17
N ARG A 87 6.34 -9.25 14.96
CA ARG A 87 6.30 -9.92 13.65
C ARG A 87 5.62 -9.03 12.60
N LEU A 88 4.41 -8.50 12.88
CA LEU A 88 3.68 -7.60 11.97
C LEU A 88 4.49 -6.33 11.65
N THR A 89 5.08 -5.71 12.67
CA THR A 89 5.90 -4.51 12.54
C THR A 89 7.10 -4.73 11.64
N LEU A 90 7.81 -5.85 11.82
CA LEU A 90 8.98 -6.18 11.01
C LEU A 90 8.60 -6.39 9.53
N ILE A 91 7.47 -7.08 9.28
CA ILE A 91 6.96 -7.30 7.92
C ILE A 91 6.73 -5.97 7.22
N VAL A 92 6.06 -5.02 7.90
CA VAL A 92 5.81 -3.69 7.34
C VAL A 92 7.13 -2.97 7.08
N GLN A 93 8.04 -2.93 8.06
CA GLN A 93 9.34 -2.26 7.94
C GLN A 93 10.16 -2.76 6.75
N LYS A 94 10.21 -4.08 6.55
CA LYS A 94 10.92 -4.69 5.42
C LYS A 94 10.24 -4.47 4.08
N SER A 95 8.94 -4.16 4.08
CA SER A 95 8.18 -3.83 2.88
C SER A 95 8.26 -2.36 2.47
N LEU A 96 8.77 -1.47 3.35
CA LEU A 96 8.80 -0.02 3.10
C LEU A 96 9.51 0.39 1.80
N PRO A 97 10.66 -0.19 1.40
CA PRO A 97 11.30 0.16 0.13
C PRO A 97 10.41 -0.14 -1.10
N ALA A 98 9.74 -1.29 -1.08
CA ALA A 98 8.81 -1.69 -2.15
C ALA A 98 7.56 -0.79 -2.17
N ILE A 99 7.03 -0.45 -0.99
CA ILE A 99 5.90 0.48 -0.85
C ILE A 99 6.27 1.86 -1.38
N ARG A 100 7.41 2.42 -0.99
CA ARG A 100 7.91 3.72 -1.48
C ARG A 100 8.03 3.70 -3.01
N SER A 101 8.67 2.67 -3.54
CA SER A 101 8.86 2.50 -4.98
C SER A 101 7.52 2.42 -5.72
N ALA A 102 6.54 1.70 -5.18
CA ALA A 102 5.21 1.60 -5.76
C ALA A 102 4.45 2.93 -5.70
N ILE A 103 4.50 3.67 -4.58
CA ILE A 103 3.89 4.99 -4.45
C ILE A 103 4.46 5.98 -5.48
N LEU A 104 5.78 5.94 -5.71
CA LEU A 104 6.45 6.80 -6.70
C LEU A 104 6.06 6.51 -8.15
N ARG A 105 5.51 5.31 -8.44
CA ARG A 105 5.01 4.93 -9.77
C ARG A 105 3.52 5.21 -9.96
N LEU A 106 2.82 5.70 -8.94
CA LEU A 106 1.40 6.02 -9.07
C LEU A 106 1.22 7.15 -10.10
N PRO A 107 0.17 7.10 -10.95
CA PRO A 107 -0.05 8.11 -12.00
C PRO A 107 -0.20 9.53 -11.45
N ARG A 108 -0.76 9.67 -10.24
CA ARG A 108 -0.93 10.95 -9.54
C ARG A 108 -0.29 10.88 -8.16
N PRO A 109 0.45 11.93 -7.74
CA PRO A 109 1.08 11.95 -6.43
C PRO A 109 0.02 12.02 -5.32
N PRO A 110 -0.02 11.04 -4.40
CA PRO A 110 -1.02 11.06 -3.34
C PRO A 110 -0.77 12.21 -2.35
N THR A 111 -1.83 12.61 -1.66
CA THR A 111 -1.84 13.76 -0.72
C THR A 111 -1.99 13.33 0.73
N VAL A 112 -2.57 12.15 0.97
CA VAL A 112 -2.89 11.63 2.30
C VAL A 112 -2.36 10.22 2.45
N PHE A 113 -1.75 9.91 3.60
CA PHE A 113 -1.28 8.59 3.98
C PHE A 113 -2.03 8.13 5.23
N ILE A 114 -2.73 7.00 5.15
CA ILE A 114 -3.41 6.39 6.29
C ILE A 114 -2.72 5.05 6.59
N SER A 115 -2.16 4.91 7.79
CA SER A 115 -1.64 3.62 8.26
C SER A 115 -2.57 3.01 9.30
N ASP A 116 -2.58 1.70 9.44
CA ASP A 116 -3.05 1.12 10.71
C ASP A 116 -2.00 1.27 11.84
N LEU A 117 -2.32 0.73 13.02
CA LEU A 117 -1.49 0.82 14.22
C LEU A 117 -0.09 0.22 14.05
N PHE A 118 0.05 -0.92 13.35
CA PHE A 118 1.33 -1.60 13.16
C PHE A 118 2.08 -1.12 11.91
N SER A 119 1.49 -0.18 11.16
CA SER A 119 2.07 0.34 9.92
C SER A 119 2.57 1.78 10.02
N THR A 120 2.62 2.36 11.22
CA THR A 120 3.03 3.76 11.41
C THR A 120 4.48 4.06 11.02
N TYR A 121 5.35 3.06 10.86
CA TYR A 121 6.69 3.27 10.29
C TYR A 121 6.63 3.72 8.83
N GLY A 122 5.52 3.48 8.13
CA GLY A 122 5.27 4.06 6.79
C GLY A 122 5.15 5.58 6.78
N PHE A 123 5.00 6.23 7.94
CA PHE A 123 4.97 7.69 8.04
C PHE A 123 6.26 8.37 7.59
N GLU A 124 7.41 7.69 7.61
CA GLU A 124 8.65 8.20 7.01
C GLU A 124 8.48 8.46 5.51
N ILE A 125 7.79 7.55 4.79
CA ILE A 125 7.48 7.73 3.37
C ILE A 125 6.53 8.94 3.20
N ALA A 126 5.54 9.08 4.08
CA ALA A 126 4.62 10.20 4.04
C ALA A 126 5.34 11.55 4.24
N ASP A 127 6.28 11.62 5.19
CA ASP A 127 7.07 12.82 5.47
C ASP A 127 7.98 13.23 4.32
N ASP A 128 8.61 12.25 3.66
CA ASP A 128 9.43 12.46 2.48
C ASP A 128 8.61 12.96 1.29
N LEU A 129 7.46 12.33 1.05
CA LEU A 129 6.57 12.66 -0.08
C LEU A 129 5.59 13.81 0.23
N LYS A 130 5.75 14.47 1.38
CA LYS A 130 4.93 15.59 1.86
C LYS A 130 3.43 15.27 1.85
N MET A 131 3.08 14.09 2.32
CA MET A 131 1.70 13.62 2.51
C MET A 131 1.25 13.93 3.93
N GLU A 132 -0.03 14.28 4.09
CA GLU A 132 -0.62 14.39 5.41
C GLU A 132 -0.90 12.99 5.97
N LYS A 133 -0.35 12.69 7.14
CA LYS A 133 -0.35 11.35 7.72
C LYS A 133 -1.41 11.19 8.81
N TYR A 134 -2.17 10.12 8.73
CA TYR A 134 -3.22 9.74 9.67
C TYR A 134 -3.04 8.28 10.09
N MET A 135 -3.50 7.94 11.29
CA MET A 135 -3.57 6.55 11.73
C MET A 135 -5.03 6.11 11.82
N PHE A 136 -5.39 4.97 11.22
CA PHE A 136 -6.66 4.31 11.42
C PHE A 136 -6.53 3.21 12.49
N SER A 137 -7.12 3.47 13.65
CA SER A 137 -7.19 2.54 14.77
C SER A 137 -8.36 1.57 14.58
N THR A 138 -8.02 0.30 14.47
CA THR A 138 -8.96 -0.83 14.34
C THR A 138 -9.30 -1.47 15.69
N VAL A 139 -8.97 -0.79 16.80
CA VAL A 139 -9.33 -1.19 18.18
C VAL A 139 -10.33 -0.19 18.77
N SER A 140 -10.91 -0.53 19.92
CA SER A 140 -11.79 0.37 20.66
C SER A 140 -11.06 1.64 21.12
N ALA A 141 -11.80 2.73 21.33
CA ALA A 141 -11.22 3.98 21.83
C ALA A 141 -10.56 3.78 23.21
N SER A 142 -11.13 2.96 24.09
CA SER A 142 -10.53 2.67 25.39
C SER A 142 -9.21 1.90 25.31
N VAL A 143 -9.10 0.94 24.38
CA VAL A 143 -7.85 0.23 24.13
C VAL A 143 -6.84 1.18 23.49
N PHE A 144 -7.24 1.99 22.51
CA PHE A 144 -6.39 3.02 21.94
C PHE A 144 -5.86 3.98 23.01
N ALA A 145 -6.70 4.44 23.94
CA ALA A 145 -6.29 5.29 25.05
C ALA A 145 -5.20 4.62 25.90
N SER A 146 -5.35 3.33 26.20
CA SER A 146 -4.32 2.55 26.92
C SER A 146 -3.01 2.47 26.16
N ILE A 147 -3.05 2.28 24.84
CA ILE A 147 -1.86 2.20 23.98
C ILE A 147 -1.15 3.56 23.95
N ALA A 148 -1.90 4.64 23.74
CA ALA A 148 -1.35 5.99 23.73
C ALA A 148 -0.73 6.38 25.09
N TYR A 149 -1.23 5.80 26.19
CA TYR A 149 -0.74 6.07 27.54
C TYR A 149 0.41 5.14 27.98
N ILE A 150 0.79 4.13 27.17
CA ILE A 150 1.87 3.17 27.48
C ILE A 150 3.15 3.83 28.05
N PRO A 151 3.69 4.93 27.50
CA PRO A 151 4.92 5.53 28.02
C PRO A 151 4.82 5.99 29.48
N LYS A 152 3.61 6.32 29.96
CA LYS A 152 3.34 6.72 31.35
C LYS A 152 2.93 5.55 32.24
N LEU A 153 2.34 4.50 31.67
CA LEU A 153 1.94 3.29 32.42
C LEU A 153 3.13 2.53 33.04
N VAL A 154 4.35 2.74 32.54
CA VAL A 154 5.59 2.18 33.13
C VAL A 154 5.81 2.66 34.56
N GLN A 155 5.20 3.78 34.98
CA GLN A 155 5.29 4.28 36.36
C GLN A 155 4.26 3.62 37.29
N GLN A 156 3.34 2.80 36.77
CA GLN A 156 2.25 2.14 37.51
C GLN A 156 2.46 0.62 37.66
N VAL A 157 3.71 0.12 37.67
CA VAL A 157 4.03 -1.34 37.65
C VAL A 157 3.38 -2.12 38.81
N ASP A 158 3.26 -1.48 39.97
CA ASP A 158 2.72 -2.05 41.21
C ASP A 158 1.26 -1.65 41.50
N ALA A 159 0.59 -0.96 40.58
CA ALA A 159 -0.79 -0.51 40.79
C ALA A 159 -1.78 -1.69 40.71
N GLU A 160 -2.88 -1.64 41.47
CA GLU A 160 -3.96 -2.64 41.37
C GLU A 160 -4.89 -2.39 40.17
N SER A 161 -4.91 -1.15 39.68
CA SER A 161 -5.70 -0.68 38.55
C SER A 161 -4.90 0.24 37.63
N ILE A 162 -5.22 0.17 36.35
CA ILE A 162 -4.74 1.07 35.31
C ILE A 162 -5.64 2.31 35.31
N GLU A 163 -5.03 3.46 35.51
CA GLU A 163 -5.72 4.75 35.49
C GLU A 163 -5.25 5.55 34.27
N ILE A 164 -6.14 5.68 33.29
CA ILE A 164 -5.93 6.49 32.09
C ILE A 164 -6.85 7.70 32.18
N PRO A 165 -6.31 8.93 32.14
CA PRO A 165 -7.12 10.14 32.15
C PRO A 165 -8.25 10.11 31.11
N GLY A 166 -9.48 10.35 31.57
CA GLY A 166 -10.68 10.33 30.71
C GLY A 166 -11.29 8.95 30.45
N CYS A 167 -10.68 7.87 30.96
CA CYS A 167 -11.22 6.51 30.90
C CYS A 167 -11.65 6.03 32.29
N LYS A 168 -12.51 5.01 32.32
CA LYS A 168 -12.82 4.30 33.57
C LYS A 168 -11.57 3.51 34.02
N PRO A 169 -11.21 3.51 35.32
CA PRO A 169 -10.13 2.68 35.83
C PRO A 169 -10.38 1.19 35.58
N VAL A 170 -9.35 0.47 35.15
CA VAL A 170 -9.44 -0.97 34.84
C VAL A 170 -8.55 -1.76 35.78
N ARG A 171 -9.12 -2.69 36.54
CA ARG A 171 -8.33 -3.52 37.48
C ARG A 171 -7.51 -4.54 36.69
N ILE A 172 -6.23 -4.67 37.03
CA ILE A 172 -5.30 -5.55 36.32
C ILE A 172 -5.72 -7.03 36.41
N LYS A 173 -6.30 -7.42 37.54
CA LYS A 173 -6.85 -8.77 37.75
C LYS A 173 -7.98 -9.11 36.77
N ASP A 174 -8.76 -8.12 36.34
CA ASP A 174 -9.89 -8.33 35.43
C ASP A 174 -9.42 -8.54 33.98
N LEU A 175 -8.17 -8.17 33.68
CA LEU A 175 -7.47 -8.46 32.43
C LEU A 175 -6.72 -9.81 32.47
N GLY A 176 -6.90 -10.60 33.52
CA GLY A 176 -6.17 -11.86 33.72
C GLY A 176 -4.67 -11.66 33.94
N GLY A 177 -4.26 -10.51 34.48
CA GLY A 177 -2.85 -10.16 34.71
C GLY A 177 -2.07 -9.81 33.45
N ARG A 178 -2.72 -9.78 32.28
CA ARG A 178 -2.10 -9.47 30.99
C ARG A 178 -2.01 -7.95 30.80
N LEU A 179 -0.79 -7.43 30.72
CA LEU A 179 -0.52 -6.03 30.44
C LEU A 179 0.51 -5.91 29.32
N MET A 180 0.22 -5.07 28.32
CA MET A 180 1.12 -4.85 27.18
C MET A 180 2.52 -4.41 27.61
N HIS A 181 2.63 -3.62 28.68
CA HIS A 181 3.91 -3.10 29.18
C HIS A 181 4.72 -4.08 30.04
N ARG A 182 4.18 -5.26 30.38
CA ARG A 182 4.91 -6.29 31.16
C ARG A 182 5.79 -7.19 30.28
N ASN A 183 5.54 -7.24 28.98
CA ASN A 183 6.43 -7.90 28.02
C ASN A 183 7.37 -6.83 27.41
N PRO A 184 8.69 -6.92 27.60
CA PRO A 184 9.63 -5.90 27.13
C PRO A 184 9.61 -5.68 25.60
N GLU A 185 9.50 -6.74 24.82
CA GLU A 185 9.47 -6.67 23.35
C GLU A 185 8.20 -6.01 22.84
N THR A 186 7.03 -6.43 23.34
CA THR A 186 5.73 -5.81 23.03
C THR A 186 5.76 -4.34 23.45
N PHE A 187 6.26 -4.04 24.65
CA PHE A 187 6.36 -2.68 25.15
C PHE A 187 7.21 -1.79 24.24
N GLN A 188 8.40 -2.26 23.83
CA GLN A 188 9.31 -1.52 22.96
C GLN A 188 8.70 -1.30 21.57
N CYS A 189 8.09 -2.34 21.00
CA CYS A 189 7.38 -2.31 19.73
C CYS A 189 6.25 -1.27 19.74
N MET A 190 5.33 -1.38 20.70
CA MET A 190 4.19 -0.46 20.84
C MET A 190 4.64 0.98 21.12
N SER A 191 5.67 1.17 21.95
CA SER A 191 6.23 2.50 22.22
C SER A 191 6.80 3.15 20.96
N GLY A 192 7.34 2.37 20.03
CA GLY A 192 7.75 2.84 18.70
C GLY A 192 6.57 3.40 17.90
N HIS A 193 5.46 2.66 17.85
CA HIS A 193 4.25 3.12 17.17
C HIS A 193 3.65 4.37 17.81
N VAL A 194 3.61 4.44 19.15
CA VAL A 194 3.17 5.64 19.88
C VAL A 194 3.96 6.87 19.47
N ARG A 195 5.30 6.78 19.45
CA ARG A 195 6.15 7.90 19.00
C ARG A 195 5.84 8.35 17.58
N ASN A 196 5.57 7.40 16.68
CA ASN A 196 5.30 7.70 15.28
C ASN A 196 3.95 8.39 15.07
N PHE A 197 2.88 7.93 15.74
CA PHE A 197 1.55 8.52 15.54
C PHE A 197 1.31 9.82 16.31
N VAL A 198 2.12 10.16 17.31
CA VAL A 198 2.04 11.48 17.99
C VAL A 198 2.17 12.64 16.99
N GLY A 199 2.96 12.45 15.92
CA GLY A 199 3.14 13.44 14.86
C GLY A 199 2.10 13.39 13.73
N ALA A 200 1.07 12.55 13.83
CA ALA A 200 0.02 12.47 12.80
C ALA A 200 -0.95 13.65 12.86
N ALA A 201 -1.60 13.95 11.74
CA ALA A 201 -2.65 14.99 11.67
C ALA A 201 -3.95 14.56 12.37
N GLY A 202 -4.13 13.26 12.57
CA GLY A 202 -5.33 12.71 13.18
C GLY A 202 -5.31 11.21 13.38
N ILE A 203 -6.10 10.76 14.34
CA ILE A 203 -6.38 9.35 14.60
C ILE A 203 -7.83 9.08 14.22
N LEU A 204 -8.06 8.31 13.17
CA LEU A 204 -9.37 7.79 12.82
C LEU A 204 -9.60 6.55 13.67
N ILE A 205 -10.72 6.43 14.37
CA ILE A 205 -11.01 5.26 15.22
C ILE A 205 -12.30 4.60 14.73
N ASN A 206 -12.26 3.28 14.54
CA ASN A 206 -13.41 2.49 14.17
C ASN A 206 -14.36 2.27 15.36
N THR A 207 -15.01 3.34 15.79
CA THR A 207 -16.01 3.35 16.87
C THR A 207 -17.02 4.48 16.62
N PHE A 208 -18.06 4.57 17.44
CA PHE A 208 -19.05 5.64 17.38
C PHE A 208 -19.41 6.18 18.75
N LYS A 209 -19.91 7.42 18.77
CA LYS A 209 -20.12 8.21 20.00
C LYS A 209 -20.98 7.51 21.05
N ASP A 210 -22.04 6.81 20.65
CA ASP A 210 -22.95 6.17 21.59
C ASP A 210 -22.42 4.85 22.15
N LEU A 211 -21.38 4.25 21.54
CA LEU A 211 -20.70 3.05 22.05
C LEU A 211 -19.68 3.39 23.13
N GLU A 212 -18.85 4.41 22.91
CA GLU A 212 -17.70 4.75 23.79
C GLU A 212 -17.71 6.21 24.24
N ARG A 213 -18.89 6.75 24.58
CA ARG A 213 -19.12 8.18 24.85
C ARG A 213 -18.13 8.79 25.84
N GLN A 214 -17.89 8.13 26.96
CA GLN A 214 -17.03 8.64 28.03
C GLN A 214 -15.58 8.73 27.58
N THR A 215 -15.04 7.64 27.01
CA THR A 215 -13.66 7.57 26.54
C THR A 215 -13.40 8.56 25.40
N LEU A 216 -14.31 8.66 24.42
CA LEU A 216 -14.19 9.63 23.33
C LEU A 216 -14.22 11.07 23.83
N LYS A 217 -15.03 11.37 24.86
CA LYS A 217 -15.02 12.68 25.51
C LYS A 217 -13.68 12.96 26.20
N GLY A 218 -13.11 11.97 26.88
CA GLY A 218 -11.80 12.07 27.53
C GLY A 218 -10.67 12.31 26.53
N LEU A 219 -10.62 11.55 25.44
CA LEU A 219 -9.61 11.69 24.38
C LEU A 219 -9.71 13.03 23.62
N GLY A 220 -10.90 13.63 23.61
CA GLY A 220 -11.15 14.95 23.02
C GLY A 220 -10.93 16.13 23.96
N ASP A 221 -10.64 15.92 25.24
CA ASP A 221 -10.45 17.01 26.22
C ASP A 221 -9.01 17.55 26.15
N ASP A 222 -8.86 18.85 25.90
CA ASP A 222 -7.56 19.51 25.77
C ASP A 222 -6.69 19.41 27.03
N ASN A 223 -7.27 19.31 28.22
CA ASN A 223 -6.50 19.14 29.47
C ASN A 223 -5.90 17.75 29.54
N ILE A 224 -6.65 16.73 29.12
CA ILE A 224 -6.19 15.34 29.05
C ILE A 224 -5.17 15.16 27.92
N ARG A 225 -5.35 15.84 26.79
CA ARG A 225 -4.42 15.83 25.66
C ARG A 225 -3.05 16.44 25.98
N ARG A 226 -2.94 17.28 27.01
CA ARG A 226 -1.64 17.72 27.55
C ARG A 226 -0.90 16.61 28.29
N GLU A 227 -1.65 15.67 28.88
CA GLU A 227 -1.08 14.52 29.59
C GLU A 227 -0.81 13.34 28.65
N ILE A 228 -1.64 13.16 27.62
CA ILE A 228 -1.47 12.13 26.59
C ILE A 228 -1.30 12.87 25.26
N PRO A 229 -0.08 13.02 24.72
CA PRO A 229 0.17 13.82 23.52
C PRO A 229 -0.34 13.10 22.26
N ILE A 230 -1.65 12.96 22.13
CA ILE A 230 -2.31 12.32 20.98
C ILE A 230 -2.77 13.36 19.97
N PRO A 231 -2.78 13.05 18.66
CA PRO A 231 -3.45 13.88 17.66
C PRO A 231 -4.97 13.95 17.88
N PRO A 232 -5.69 14.84 17.19
CA PRO A 232 -7.15 14.86 17.21
C PRO A 232 -7.74 13.48 16.86
N VAL A 233 -8.76 13.07 17.60
CA VAL A 233 -9.41 11.75 17.47
C VAL A 233 -10.73 11.89 16.73
N TYR A 234 -10.91 11.08 15.68
CA TYR A 234 -12.04 11.11 14.76
C TYR A 234 -12.77 9.75 14.80
N PRO A 235 -13.90 9.63 15.54
CA PRO A 235 -14.72 8.43 15.50
C PRO A 235 -15.45 8.36 14.15
N ILE A 236 -15.13 7.33 13.36
CA ILE A 236 -15.65 7.14 11.99
C ILE A 236 -16.38 5.81 11.79
N GLY A 237 -16.53 5.02 12.85
CA GLY A 237 -17.17 3.70 12.80
C GLY A 237 -18.68 3.74 13.00
N PRO A 238 -19.36 2.59 12.94
CA PRO A 238 -18.77 1.27 12.69
C PRO A 238 -18.54 1.02 11.19
N ILE A 239 -17.30 0.75 10.83
CA ILE A 239 -16.88 0.25 9.53
C ILE A 239 -16.71 -1.26 9.67
N ILE A 240 -17.66 -2.00 9.11
CA ILE A 240 -17.69 -3.47 9.09
C ILE A 240 -17.68 -3.96 7.65
N LYS A 241 -17.42 -5.26 7.46
CA LYS A 241 -17.50 -5.87 6.13
C LYS A 241 -18.91 -5.68 5.56
N SER A 242 -18.99 -5.07 4.38
CA SER A 242 -20.25 -4.87 3.66
C SER A 242 -20.85 -6.21 3.22
N ASP A 243 -22.18 -6.34 3.30
CA ASP A 243 -22.92 -7.51 2.82
C ASP A 243 -22.61 -7.70 1.34
N THR A 244 -21.74 -8.66 1.03
CA THR A 244 -21.62 -9.11 -0.34
C THR A 244 -22.89 -9.89 -0.62
N THR A 245 -23.86 -9.26 -1.28
CA THR A 245 -24.93 -9.93 -2.02
C THR A 245 -24.30 -10.74 -3.14
N GLN A 246 -23.56 -11.76 -2.76
CA GLN A 246 -23.07 -12.78 -3.63
C GLN A 246 -24.25 -13.72 -3.81
N SER A 247 -24.66 -13.89 -5.06
CA SER A 247 -25.50 -14.97 -5.56
C SER A 247 -24.79 -16.32 -5.38
N VAL A 248 -24.37 -16.61 -4.16
CA VAL A 248 -23.81 -17.88 -3.75
C VAL A 248 -25.00 -18.73 -3.38
N GLU A 249 -25.08 -19.93 -3.97
CA GLU A 249 -25.97 -20.99 -3.51
C GLU A 249 -26.05 -20.93 -1.99
N LYS A 250 -27.27 -20.75 -1.46
CA LYS A 250 -27.50 -20.43 -0.04
C LYS A 250 -26.75 -21.45 0.81
N LEU A 251 -25.63 -21.02 1.41
CA LEU A 251 -24.71 -21.91 2.12
C LEU A 251 -25.51 -22.70 3.15
N ASP A 252 -25.20 -23.99 3.34
CA ASP A 252 -25.99 -24.91 4.18
C ASP A 252 -26.33 -24.34 5.56
N CYS A 253 -25.43 -23.53 6.14
CA CYS A 253 -25.68 -22.87 7.42
C CYS A 253 -26.78 -21.81 7.40
N LEU A 254 -26.90 -21.02 6.34
CA LEU A 254 -27.96 -20.01 6.20
C LEU A 254 -29.32 -20.71 5.98
N THR A 255 -29.35 -21.76 5.17
CA THR A 255 -30.54 -22.60 4.98
C THR A 255 -30.98 -23.27 6.28
N TRP A 256 -30.04 -23.71 7.11
CA TRP A 256 -30.36 -24.24 8.43
C TRP A 256 -30.94 -23.18 9.37
N LEU A 257 -30.42 -21.94 9.33
CA LEU A 257 -30.90 -20.81 10.13
C LEU A 257 -32.33 -20.37 9.76
N ASP A 258 -32.70 -20.42 8.47
CA ASP A 258 -34.06 -20.12 8.01
C ASP A 258 -35.12 -21.01 8.70
N ASN A 259 -34.73 -22.23 9.07
CA ASN A 259 -35.61 -23.22 9.69
C ASN A 259 -35.65 -23.12 11.23
N GLN A 260 -35.00 -22.10 11.82
CA GLN A 260 -34.99 -21.90 13.27
C GLN A 260 -35.91 -20.74 13.68
N PRO A 261 -36.52 -20.77 14.87
CA PRO A 261 -37.29 -19.63 15.39
C PRO A 261 -36.43 -18.37 15.54
N CYS A 262 -37.06 -17.20 15.38
CA CYS A 262 -36.41 -15.91 15.55
C CYS A 262 -35.75 -15.80 16.95
N GLY A 263 -34.51 -15.32 16.98
CA GLY A 263 -33.76 -15.07 18.20
C GLY A 263 -33.43 -16.32 19.03
N SER A 264 -33.53 -17.53 18.48
CA SER A 264 -33.40 -18.79 19.23
C SER A 264 -32.04 -19.47 19.15
N VAL A 265 -31.15 -19.01 18.27
CA VAL A 265 -29.86 -19.66 17.99
C VAL A 265 -28.71 -18.88 18.62
N VAL A 266 -27.82 -19.58 19.34
CA VAL A 266 -26.53 -19.02 19.76
C VAL A 266 -25.49 -19.30 18.69
N PHE A 267 -24.92 -18.24 18.13
CA PHE A 267 -23.80 -18.35 17.19
C PHE A 267 -22.48 -18.40 17.97
N ILE A 268 -21.56 -19.30 17.62
CA ILE A 268 -20.26 -19.47 18.28
C ILE A 268 -19.14 -19.40 17.24
N ALA A 269 -18.27 -18.39 17.37
CA ALA A 269 -17.09 -18.25 16.54
C ALA A 269 -15.96 -17.46 17.24
N PHE A 270 -14.73 -17.96 17.11
CA PHE A 270 -13.54 -17.41 17.77
C PHE A 270 -12.59 -16.66 16.81
N GLY A 271 -13.13 -16.15 15.70
CA GLY A 271 -12.38 -15.37 14.72
C GLY A 271 -11.43 -16.23 13.87
N SER A 272 -10.55 -15.57 13.13
CA SER A 272 -9.62 -16.24 12.20
C SER A 272 -8.39 -16.85 12.90
N GLY A 273 -8.00 -16.32 14.07
CA GLY A 273 -6.79 -16.74 14.80
C GLY A 273 -7.04 -17.39 16.16
N GLY A 274 -8.32 -17.63 16.52
CA GLY A 274 -8.68 -18.26 17.79
C GLY A 274 -8.70 -19.77 17.69
N PHE A 275 -7.83 -20.43 18.45
CA PHE A 275 -7.79 -21.89 18.60
C PHE A 275 -8.05 -22.27 20.05
N LEU A 276 -8.84 -23.32 20.25
CA LEU A 276 -9.10 -23.93 21.55
C LEU A 276 -8.30 -25.24 21.67
N SER A 277 -7.94 -25.65 22.89
CA SER A 277 -7.37 -26.99 23.13
C SER A 277 -8.43 -28.07 22.92
N ALA A 278 -8.00 -29.31 22.64
CA ALA A 278 -8.92 -30.45 22.50
C ALA A 278 -9.82 -30.63 23.73
N VAL A 279 -9.27 -30.41 24.94
CA VAL A 279 -10.02 -30.44 26.20
C VAL A 279 -11.08 -29.35 26.24
N GLN A 280 -10.75 -28.14 25.79
CA GLN A 280 -11.69 -27.02 25.81
C GLN A 280 -12.81 -27.17 24.77
N ILE A 281 -12.49 -27.72 23.59
CA ILE A 281 -13.46 -28.11 22.55
C ILE A 281 -14.45 -29.13 23.13
N THR A 282 -13.94 -30.12 23.86
CA THR A 282 -14.76 -31.14 24.54
C THR A 282 -15.72 -30.50 25.56
N GLU A 283 -15.22 -29.65 26.45
CA GLU A 283 -16.08 -28.97 27.44
C GLU A 283 -17.12 -28.04 26.79
N LEU A 284 -16.77 -27.36 25.70
CA LEU A 284 -17.70 -26.53 24.93
C LEU A 284 -18.81 -27.37 24.30
N ALA A 285 -18.47 -28.47 23.63
CA ALA A 285 -19.45 -29.39 23.06
C ALA A 285 -20.44 -29.89 24.12
N TRP A 286 -19.94 -30.36 25.27
CA TRP A 286 -20.82 -30.80 26.36
C TRP A 286 -21.66 -29.67 26.95
N GLY A 287 -21.10 -28.48 27.12
CA GLY A 287 -21.83 -27.32 27.63
C GLY A 287 -22.97 -26.89 26.70
N LEU A 288 -22.73 -26.91 25.39
CA LEU A 288 -23.76 -26.65 24.38
C LEU A 288 -24.86 -27.70 24.41
N GLU A 289 -24.51 -28.99 24.45
CA GLU A 289 -25.48 -30.10 24.55
C GLU A 289 -26.35 -29.98 25.81
N LEU A 290 -25.75 -29.73 26.97
CA LEU A 290 -26.45 -29.57 28.25
C LEU A 290 -27.37 -28.34 28.26
N SER A 291 -27.03 -27.28 27.52
CA SER A 291 -27.82 -26.05 27.49
C SER A 291 -29.20 -26.25 26.87
N LYS A 292 -29.36 -27.27 26.01
CA LYS A 292 -30.56 -27.51 25.20
C LYS A 292 -30.99 -26.32 24.34
N GLN A 293 -30.12 -25.33 24.15
CA GLN A 293 -30.34 -24.20 23.27
C GLN A 293 -29.90 -24.58 21.85
N ARG A 294 -30.49 -23.91 20.85
CA ARG A 294 -30.03 -24.08 19.47
C ARG A 294 -28.70 -23.39 19.27
N PHE A 295 -27.81 -23.97 18.49
CA PHE A 295 -26.50 -23.37 18.26
C PHE A 295 -25.98 -23.57 16.84
N LEU A 296 -25.23 -22.59 16.36
CA LEU A 296 -24.40 -22.67 15.17
C LEU A 296 -22.95 -22.46 15.59
N TRP A 297 -22.12 -23.49 15.48
CA TRP A 297 -20.75 -23.46 15.95
C TRP A 297 -19.75 -23.62 14.79
N VAL A 298 -18.91 -22.61 14.61
CA VAL A 298 -17.73 -22.69 13.73
C VAL A 298 -16.58 -23.28 14.53
N VAL A 299 -16.16 -24.49 14.16
CA VAL A 299 -15.08 -25.19 14.84
C VAL A 299 -13.83 -25.25 13.96
N ARG A 300 -12.68 -25.15 14.63
CA ARG A 300 -11.35 -25.29 14.04
C ARG A 300 -10.65 -26.48 14.71
N PRO A 301 -9.66 -27.09 14.05
CA PRO A 301 -8.85 -28.12 14.69
C PRO A 301 -8.25 -27.63 16.02
N PRO A 302 -8.11 -28.51 17.02
CA PRO A 302 -7.46 -28.22 18.28
C PRO A 302 -6.08 -27.57 18.07
N LYS A 303 -5.70 -26.66 18.99
CA LYS A 303 -4.38 -26.00 18.96
C LYS A 303 -3.22 -26.99 18.86
N GLU A 304 -3.37 -28.18 19.46
CA GLU A 304 -2.36 -29.24 19.46
C GLU A 304 -2.09 -29.83 18.06
N LEU A 305 -3.02 -29.63 17.10
CA LEU A 305 -2.92 -30.14 15.73
C LEU A 305 -2.56 -29.06 14.71
N THR A 306 -2.30 -27.83 15.16
CA THR A 306 -1.98 -26.69 14.30
C THR A 306 -0.51 -26.32 14.41
N ASN A 307 0.17 -26.09 13.28
CA ASN A 307 1.43 -25.36 13.29
C ASN A 307 1.13 -23.91 13.76
N ASP A 308 1.99 -23.34 14.61
CA ASP A 308 1.82 -22.00 15.26
C ASP A 308 1.68 -20.80 14.28
N ASP A 309 1.49 -21.04 12.98
CA ASP A 309 1.33 -19.98 11.99
C ASP A 309 -0.12 -19.48 11.94
N TYR A 310 -0.35 -18.35 12.64
CA TYR A 310 -1.60 -17.59 12.71
C TYR A 310 -2.24 -17.23 11.35
N LEU A 311 -1.54 -17.45 10.23
CA LEU A 311 -1.93 -17.08 8.86
C LEU A 311 -2.29 -18.27 7.96
N ALA A 312 -2.07 -19.51 8.40
CA ALA A 312 -2.34 -20.69 7.60
C ALA A 312 -3.78 -21.19 7.77
N SER A 313 -4.44 -21.55 6.65
CA SER A 313 -5.64 -22.39 6.68
C SER A 313 -5.25 -23.77 7.18
N ALA A 314 -5.88 -24.24 8.25
CA ALA A 314 -5.70 -25.62 8.68
C ALA A 314 -6.17 -26.57 7.56
N GLY A 315 -5.39 -27.60 7.26
CA GLY A 315 -5.80 -28.65 6.32
C GLY A 315 -7.09 -29.33 6.77
N VAL A 316 -7.82 -29.90 5.81
CA VAL A 316 -9.12 -30.53 6.04
C VAL A 316 -8.96 -31.77 6.93
N ASN A 317 -9.29 -31.64 8.23
CA ASN A 317 -9.46 -32.74 9.17
C ASN A 317 -10.96 -33.00 9.38
N ASN A 318 -11.37 -34.25 9.63
CA ASN A 318 -12.78 -34.56 9.83
C ASN A 318 -13.26 -33.99 11.18
N LEU A 319 -14.45 -33.38 11.21
CA LEU A 319 -15.07 -32.82 12.43
C LEU A 319 -15.16 -33.84 13.57
N SER A 320 -15.38 -35.11 13.23
CA SER A 320 -15.48 -36.21 14.18
C SER A 320 -14.19 -36.49 14.94
N ASP A 321 -13.03 -36.03 14.45
CA ASP A 321 -11.72 -36.37 15.03
C ASP A 321 -11.46 -35.62 16.35
N TYR A 322 -12.20 -34.54 16.63
CA TYR A 322 -11.99 -33.68 17.79
C TYR A 322 -13.27 -33.27 18.52
N LEU A 323 -14.41 -33.85 18.16
CA LEU A 323 -15.68 -33.70 18.88
C LEU A 323 -15.95 -34.96 19.73
N PRO A 324 -16.70 -34.84 20.85
CA PRO A 324 -17.05 -36.02 21.64
C PRO A 324 -17.84 -37.05 20.83
N ASP A 325 -17.58 -38.33 21.06
CA ASP A 325 -18.25 -39.43 20.37
C ASP A 325 -19.78 -39.26 20.36
N GLY A 326 -20.38 -39.31 19.17
CA GLY A 326 -21.83 -39.18 18.97
C GLY A 326 -22.41 -37.78 19.18
N PHE A 327 -21.60 -36.74 19.43
CA PHE A 327 -22.07 -35.37 19.66
C PHE A 327 -22.93 -34.83 18.50
N LEU A 328 -22.47 -35.01 17.26
CA LEU A 328 -23.20 -34.56 16.06
C LEU A 328 -24.56 -35.27 15.95
N THR A 329 -24.62 -36.57 16.28
CA THR A 329 -25.87 -37.34 16.28
C THR A 329 -26.82 -36.89 17.39
N ARG A 330 -26.33 -36.67 18.61
CA ARG A 330 -27.15 -36.27 19.76
C ARG A 330 -27.69 -34.85 19.64
N THR A 331 -26.98 -33.97 18.94
CA THR A 331 -27.38 -32.57 18.74
C THR A 331 -28.06 -32.33 17.39
N HIS A 332 -28.27 -33.38 16.59
CA HIS A 332 -28.96 -33.30 15.31
C HIS A 332 -30.33 -32.62 15.46
N GLY A 333 -30.54 -31.54 14.69
CA GLY A 333 -31.77 -30.76 14.68
C GLY A 333 -31.81 -29.56 15.64
N ILE A 334 -30.92 -29.48 16.64
CA ILE A 334 -30.75 -28.29 17.49
C ILE A 334 -29.40 -27.60 17.31
N GLY A 335 -28.37 -28.35 16.90
CA GLY A 335 -27.03 -27.84 16.65
C GLY A 335 -26.61 -28.02 15.20
N LEU A 336 -25.92 -27.03 14.65
CA LEU A 336 -25.16 -27.14 13.42
C LEU A 336 -23.69 -26.82 13.70
N VAL A 337 -22.78 -27.70 13.27
CA VAL A 337 -21.33 -27.51 13.39
C VAL A 337 -20.75 -27.39 12.00
N VAL A 338 -19.95 -26.34 11.78
CA VAL A 338 -19.32 -26.03 10.48
C VAL A 338 -17.81 -25.94 10.67
N SER A 339 -17.04 -26.53 9.76
CA SER A 339 -15.58 -26.43 9.76
C SER A 339 -15.11 -25.07 9.25
N ASP A 340 -14.12 -24.50 9.95
CA ASP A 340 -13.27 -23.36 9.56
C ASP A 340 -13.93 -21.99 9.37
N TRP A 341 -14.98 -21.87 8.55
CA TRP A 341 -15.47 -20.56 8.10
C TRP A 341 -16.97 -20.51 7.81
N VAL A 342 -17.59 -19.36 8.14
CA VAL A 342 -18.96 -18.98 7.76
C VAL A 342 -18.99 -17.52 7.32
N PRO A 343 -20.00 -17.11 6.53
CA PRO A 343 -20.29 -15.70 6.26
C PRO A 343 -20.81 -15.02 7.53
N GLN A 344 -19.89 -14.59 8.41
CA GLN A 344 -20.20 -14.15 9.78
C GLN A 344 -21.18 -12.95 9.83
N VAL A 345 -21.05 -11.98 8.91
CA VAL A 345 -21.94 -10.80 8.88
C VAL A 345 -23.36 -11.24 8.52
N GLU A 346 -23.49 -12.09 7.51
CA GLU A 346 -24.76 -12.65 7.06
C GLU A 346 -25.41 -13.51 8.16
N VAL A 347 -24.63 -14.33 8.86
CA VAL A 347 -25.09 -15.09 10.04
C VAL A 347 -25.59 -14.14 11.13
N LEU A 348 -24.80 -13.13 11.52
CA LEU A 348 -25.19 -12.18 12.57
C LEU A 348 -26.41 -11.33 12.18
N SER A 349 -26.60 -11.08 10.88
CA SER A 349 -27.77 -10.36 10.35
C SER A 349 -29.06 -11.17 10.41
N HIS A 350 -28.96 -12.50 10.52
CA HIS A 350 -30.09 -13.42 10.44
C HIS A 350 -30.99 -13.32 11.68
N GLU A 351 -32.30 -13.27 11.47
CA GLU A 351 -33.29 -13.06 12.54
C GLU A 351 -33.31 -14.16 13.60
N SER A 352 -32.96 -15.39 13.22
CA SER A 352 -32.84 -16.54 14.13
C SER A 352 -31.71 -16.42 15.15
N ILE A 353 -30.72 -15.54 14.95
CA ILE A 353 -29.63 -15.36 15.91
C ILE A 353 -30.12 -14.63 17.16
N GLY A 354 -29.99 -15.30 18.30
CA GLY A 354 -30.31 -14.80 19.62
C GLY A 354 -29.13 -14.17 20.35
N ALA A 355 -27.95 -14.78 20.24
CA ALA A 355 -26.75 -14.33 20.91
C ALA A 355 -25.48 -14.77 20.16
N PHE A 356 -24.36 -14.11 20.43
CA PHE A 356 -23.06 -14.42 19.84
C PHE A 356 -22.01 -14.73 20.91
N MET A 357 -21.58 -15.99 21.00
CA MET A 357 -20.39 -16.37 21.77
C MET A 357 -19.14 -16.06 20.97
N SER A 358 -18.36 -15.09 21.45
CA SER A 358 -17.29 -14.46 20.68
C SER A 358 -16.02 -14.30 21.49
N HIS A 359 -14.91 -14.40 20.77
CA HIS A 359 -13.59 -14.00 21.25
C HIS A 359 -13.44 -12.51 21.57
N CYS A 360 -14.41 -11.66 21.21
CA CYS A 360 -14.40 -10.22 21.47
C CYS A 360 -13.29 -9.45 20.75
N GLY A 361 -12.83 -9.96 19.59
CA GLY A 361 -12.09 -9.14 18.64
C GLY A 361 -12.96 -7.95 18.21
N TRP A 362 -12.33 -6.80 17.97
CA TRP A 362 -13.09 -5.56 17.75
C TRP A 362 -13.99 -5.60 16.50
N ASN A 363 -13.52 -6.20 15.40
CA ASN A 363 -14.34 -6.37 14.18
C ASN A 363 -15.62 -7.18 14.47
N SER A 364 -15.48 -8.36 15.09
CA SER A 364 -16.63 -9.20 15.47
C SER A 364 -17.56 -8.52 16.49
N THR A 365 -17.01 -7.66 17.35
CA THR A 365 -17.80 -6.85 18.28
C THR A 365 -18.66 -5.84 17.54
N LEU A 366 -18.07 -5.07 16.60
CA LEU A 366 -18.81 -4.10 15.79
C LEU A 366 -19.88 -4.77 14.93
N GLU A 367 -19.57 -5.92 14.31
CA GLU A 367 -20.55 -6.71 13.54
C GLU A 367 -21.74 -7.10 14.43
N SER A 368 -21.50 -7.59 15.65
CA SER A 368 -22.55 -7.90 16.61
C SER A 368 -23.41 -6.68 16.96
N MET A 369 -22.77 -5.52 17.21
CA MET A 369 -23.47 -4.29 17.57
C MET A 369 -24.31 -3.72 16.42
N VAL A 370 -23.80 -3.78 15.18
CA VAL A 370 -24.53 -3.35 13.98
C VAL A 370 -25.77 -4.21 13.74
N HIS A 371 -25.71 -5.51 14.04
CA HIS A 371 -26.88 -6.39 13.89
C HIS A 371 -27.76 -6.49 15.13
N GLY A 372 -27.34 -5.91 16.26
CA GLY A 372 -28.10 -5.84 17.50
C GLY A 372 -28.15 -7.18 18.23
N VAL A 373 -27.07 -7.94 18.16
CA VAL A 373 -26.92 -9.27 18.77
C VAL A 373 -26.15 -9.13 20.10
N PRO A 374 -26.70 -9.55 21.24
CA PRO A 374 -26.00 -9.59 22.52
C PRO A 374 -24.91 -10.68 22.53
N MET A 375 -23.91 -10.55 23.40
CA MET A 375 -22.71 -11.38 23.34
C MET A 375 -22.50 -12.25 24.59
N ILE A 376 -21.92 -13.44 24.40
CA ILE A 376 -21.24 -14.19 25.45
C ILE A 376 -19.75 -14.01 25.22
N THR A 377 -19.04 -13.37 26.15
CA THR A 377 -17.64 -13.00 25.91
C THR A 377 -16.71 -14.12 26.35
N TRP A 378 -15.82 -14.58 25.46
CA TRP A 378 -14.82 -15.61 25.71
C TRP A 378 -13.45 -15.23 25.15
N GLN A 379 -12.61 -14.58 25.95
CA GLN A 379 -11.38 -13.96 25.45
C GLN A 379 -10.24 -14.97 25.29
N LEU A 380 -9.42 -14.80 24.25
CA LEU A 380 -8.31 -15.71 23.92
C LEU A 380 -6.96 -14.98 23.88
N TYR A 381 -6.87 -13.84 23.19
CA TYR A 381 -5.60 -13.13 22.93
C TYR A 381 -5.79 -11.61 22.77
N ALA A 382 -4.70 -10.89 22.47
CA ALA A 382 -4.67 -9.45 22.23
C ALA A 382 -5.45 -8.62 23.28
N GLU A 383 -6.22 -7.63 22.86
CA GLU A 383 -7.00 -6.71 23.69
C GLU A 383 -8.37 -7.25 24.11
N GLN A 384 -8.71 -8.49 23.76
CA GLN A 384 -10.05 -9.06 23.91
C GLN A 384 -10.58 -9.04 25.36
N HIS A 385 -9.69 -9.21 26.33
CA HIS A 385 -9.99 -9.10 27.77
C HIS A 385 -10.55 -7.73 28.13
N TRP A 386 -10.00 -6.68 27.52
CA TRP A 386 -10.45 -5.31 27.70
C TRP A 386 -11.81 -5.07 27.04
N ASN A 387 -11.95 -5.51 25.79
CA ASN A 387 -13.22 -5.39 25.06
C ASN A 387 -14.36 -6.11 25.80
N ALA A 388 -14.12 -7.32 26.29
CA ALA A 388 -15.10 -8.07 27.06
C ALA A 388 -15.52 -7.35 28.35
N LEU A 389 -14.56 -6.77 29.09
CA LEU A 389 -14.85 -6.00 30.29
C LEU A 389 -15.76 -4.81 29.97
N MET A 390 -15.43 -4.05 28.92
CA MET A 390 -16.23 -2.91 28.46
C MET A 390 -17.65 -3.34 28.06
N LEU A 391 -17.78 -4.42 27.27
CA LEU A 391 -19.07 -4.92 26.80
C LEU A 391 -19.98 -5.40 27.94
N THR A 392 -19.39 -5.99 28.98
CA THR A 392 -20.14 -6.51 30.14
C THR A 392 -20.44 -5.44 31.18
N GLU A 393 -19.44 -4.64 31.59
CA GLU A 393 -19.56 -3.73 32.74
C GLU A 393 -19.98 -2.31 32.36
N ASP A 394 -19.56 -1.81 31.20
CA ASP A 394 -19.79 -0.41 30.83
C ASP A 394 -20.98 -0.27 29.90
N ILE A 395 -21.07 -1.15 28.90
CA ILE A 395 -22.10 -1.10 27.86
C ILE A 395 -23.34 -1.92 28.27
N GLY A 396 -23.12 -3.08 28.92
CA GLY A 396 -24.19 -3.95 29.40
C GLY A 396 -24.89 -4.75 28.29
N VAL A 397 -24.15 -5.15 27.25
CA VAL A 397 -24.65 -5.96 26.10
C VAL A 397 -24.13 -7.38 26.09
N ALA A 398 -23.39 -7.76 27.13
CA ALA A 398 -22.72 -9.04 27.18
C ALA A 398 -22.80 -9.73 28.54
N VAL A 399 -22.77 -11.07 28.50
CA VAL A 399 -22.50 -11.93 29.66
C VAL A 399 -21.06 -12.42 29.57
N ARG A 400 -20.31 -12.25 30.66
CA ARG A 400 -18.94 -12.74 30.75
C ARG A 400 -18.91 -14.19 31.20
N LEU A 401 -18.26 -15.06 30.43
CA LEU A 401 -17.89 -16.39 30.92
C LEU A 401 -16.91 -16.22 32.07
N ALA A 402 -17.20 -16.87 33.20
CA ALA A 402 -16.35 -16.81 34.37
C ALA A 402 -14.92 -17.24 34.03
N ASN A 403 -13.94 -16.66 34.73
CA ASN A 403 -12.53 -16.98 34.52
C ASN A 403 -12.29 -18.50 34.60
N PRO A 404 -11.35 -19.03 33.81
CA PRO A 404 -11.02 -20.44 33.85
C PRO A 404 -10.65 -20.91 35.26
N THR A 405 -10.80 -22.21 35.54
CA THR A 405 -10.27 -22.81 36.77
C THR A 405 -8.74 -22.65 36.83
N GLU A 406 -8.10 -23.02 37.95
CA GLU A 406 -6.62 -22.99 38.07
C GLU A 406 -5.90 -23.72 36.91
N THR A 407 -6.57 -24.68 36.27
CA THR A 407 -6.09 -25.44 35.11
C THR A 407 -6.24 -24.72 33.75
N GLY A 408 -6.80 -23.52 33.69
CA GLY A 408 -7.00 -22.77 32.44
C GLY A 408 -8.18 -23.23 31.58
N VAL A 409 -9.00 -24.18 32.05
CA VAL A 409 -10.17 -24.73 31.33
C VAL A 409 -11.48 -24.16 31.86
N ILE A 410 -12.39 -23.79 30.97
CA ILE A 410 -13.78 -23.43 31.30
C ILE A 410 -14.64 -24.69 31.23
N ARG A 411 -15.20 -25.08 32.38
CA ARG A 411 -16.03 -26.29 32.52
C ARG A 411 -17.38 -26.15 31.81
N ARG A 412 -17.89 -27.27 31.29
CA ARG A 412 -19.19 -27.42 30.63
C ARG A 412 -20.37 -26.83 31.41
N ASP A 413 -20.37 -26.95 32.75
CA ASP A 413 -21.45 -26.42 33.60
C ASP A 413 -21.49 -24.89 33.60
N ARG A 414 -20.34 -24.24 33.39
CA ARG A 414 -20.25 -22.78 33.26
C ARG A 414 -20.69 -22.31 31.89
N ILE A 415 -20.32 -23.07 30.85
CA ILE A 415 -20.73 -22.81 29.46
C ILE A 415 -22.25 -22.95 29.34
N GLU A 416 -22.80 -24.05 29.85
CA GLU A 416 -24.25 -24.30 29.92
C GLU A 416 -24.98 -23.13 30.58
N LYS A 417 -24.54 -22.72 31.77
CA LYS A 417 -25.14 -21.60 32.51
C LYS A 417 -25.08 -20.29 31.74
N ALA A 418 -23.95 -19.97 31.11
CA ALA A 418 -23.81 -18.74 30.33
C ALA A 418 -24.73 -18.74 29.10
N VAL A 419 -24.82 -19.86 28.40
CA VAL A 419 -25.71 -20.04 27.24
C VAL A 419 -27.17 -19.96 27.65
N ARG A 420 -27.57 -20.61 28.74
CA ARG A 420 -28.94 -20.50 29.27
C ARG A 420 -29.26 -19.08 29.71
N LEU A 421 -28.36 -18.42 30.44
CA LEU A 421 -28.56 -17.09 31.00
C LEU A 421 -28.76 -16.02 29.91
N VAL A 422 -28.01 -16.07 28.80
CA VAL A 422 -28.21 -15.10 27.71
C VAL A 422 -29.52 -15.31 26.96
N MET A 423 -30.08 -16.53 27.01
CA MET A 423 -31.34 -16.94 26.38
C MET A 423 -32.51 -17.01 27.38
N GLU A 424 -32.31 -16.55 28.62
CA GLU A 424 -33.34 -16.50 29.67
C GLU A 424 -34.15 -15.21 29.57
N GLU A 425 -35.48 -15.31 29.56
CA GLU A 425 -36.38 -14.23 29.15
C GLU A 425 -36.06 -12.84 29.73
N GLU A 426 -35.86 -12.71 31.04
CA GLU A 426 -35.58 -11.41 31.67
C GLU A 426 -34.20 -10.85 31.28
N LYS A 427 -33.15 -11.68 31.39
CA LYS A 427 -31.78 -11.27 31.12
C LYS A 427 -31.57 -11.04 29.62
N GLU A 428 -32.11 -11.92 28.80
CA GLU A 428 -32.16 -11.82 27.34
C GLU A 428 -32.80 -10.49 26.94
N LYS A 429 -33.99 -10.17 27.49
CA LYS A 429 -34.71 -8.94 27.15
C LYS A 429 -33.89 -7.69 27.45
N SER A 430 -33.23 -7.63 28.60
CA SER A 430 -32.35 -6.51 28.95
C SER A 430 -31.18 -6.36 27.98
N LEU A 431 -30.45 -7.44 27.71
CA LEU A 431 -29.28 -7.43 26.83
C LEU A 431 -29.67 -7.11 25.37
N ARG A 432 -30.75 -7.74 24.89
CA ARG A 432 -31.26 -7.56 23.53
C ARG A 432 -31.80 -6.15 23.31
N ASN A 433 -32.46 -5.54 24.29
CA ASN A 433 -32.88 -4.15 24.18
C ASN A 433 -31.68 -3.21 24.04
N LYS A 434 -30.63 -3.42 24.85
CA LYS A 434 -29.42 -2.62 24.77
C LYS A 434 -28.68 -2.81 23.43
N ALA A 435 -28.60 -4.04 22.95
CA ALA A 435 -28.02 -4.32 21.63
C ALA A 435 -28.84 -3.69 20.49
N LYS A 436 -30.18 -3.67 20.59
CA LYS A 436 -31.07 -2.99 19.63
C LYS A 436 -30.88 -1.46 19.63
N GLU A 437 -30.70 -0.84 20.80
CA GLU A 437 -30.38 0.60 20.89
C GLU A 437 -29.08 0.92 20.13
N LEU A 438 -28.04 0.09 20.34
CA LEU A 438 -26.76 0.26 19.67
C LEU A 438 -26.85 -0.01 18.18
N LYS A 439 -27.63 -1.00 17.73
CA LYS A 439 -27.94 -1.21 16.31
C LYS A 439 -28.51 0.05 15.67
N TYR A 440 -29.55 0.64 16.27
CA TYR A 440 -30.15 1.87 15.76
C TYR A 440 -29.14 3.02 15.70
N SER A 441 -28.32 3.18 16.74
CA SER A 441 -27.27 4.19 16.75
C SER A 441 -26.18 3.94 15.71
N ALA A 442 -25.74 2.70 15.56
CA ALA A 442 -24.72 2.27 14.61
C ALA A 442 -25.17 2.54 13.16
N THR A 443 -26.43 2.28 12.83
CA THR A 443 -27.00 2.65 11.53
C THR A 443 -27.05 4.17 11.36
N ARG A 444 -27.61 4.88 12.35
CA ARG A 444 -27.81 6.34 12.29
C ARG A 444 -26.52 7.13 12.17
N THR A 445 -25.42 6.69 12.78
CA THR A 445 -24.15 7.45 12.73
C THR A 445 -23.46 7.36 11.36
N MET A 446 -23.77 6.33 10.57
CA MET A 446 -23.17 6.09 9.25
C MET A 446 -23.99 6.68 8.10
N THR A 447 -25.24 7.08 8.32
CA THR A 447 -26.06 7.76 7.31
C THR A 447 -25.68 9.23 7.18
N LYS A 448 -26.06 9.87 6.06
CA LYS A 448 -25.83 11.30 5.82
C LYS A 448 -26.45 12.15 6.94
N GLY A 449 -25.65 13.01 7.59
CA GLY A 449 -26.03 13.77 8.78
C GLY A 449 -25.78 13.03 10.11
N GLY A 450 -25.33 11.77 10.05
CA GLY A 450 -24.85 11.00 11.19
C GLY A 450 -23.44 11.42 11.62
N SER A 451 -23.09 11.22 12.89
CA SER A 451 -21.84 11.76 13.44
C SER A 451 -20.57 11.19 12.81
N SER A 452 -20.54 9.90 12.48
CA SER A 452 -19.37 9.25 11.88
C SER A 452 -19.23 9.66 10.41
N TYR A 453 -20.34 9.66 9.67
CA TYR A 453 -20.40 10.12 8.28
C TYR A 453 -19.95 11.58 8.16
N ASP A 454 -20.46 12.47 9.03
CA ASP A 454 -20.12 13.89 8.99
C ASP A 454 -18.66 14.13 9.40
N THR A 455 -18.12 13.33 10.32
CA THR A 455 -16.71 13.40 10.71
C THR A 455 -15.80 13.03 9.53
N LEU A 456 -16.09 11.92 8.85
CA LEU A 456 -15.34 11.51 7.67
C LEU A 456 -15.50 12.51 6.52
N SER A 457 -16.71 13.00 6.28
CA SER A 457 -16.99 14.02 5.25
C SER A 457 -16.19 15.31 5.47
N LYS A 458 -16.02 15.75 6.72
CA LYS A 458 -15.22 16.93 7.05
C LYS A 458 -13.74 16.70 6.76
N LEU A 459 -13.21 15.52 7.10
CA LEU A 459 -11.83 15.16 6.78
C LEU A 459 -11.60 15.15 5.27
N VAL A 460 -12.49 14.53 4.49
CA VAL A 460 -12.38 14.50 3.03
C VAL A 460 -12.34 15.91 2.45
N LYS A 461 -13.21 16.81 2.90
CA LYS A 461 -13.17 18.22 2.47
C LYS A 461 -11.83 18.90 2.77
N THR A 462 -11.20 18.60 3.91
CA THR A 462 -9.86 19.12 4.19
C THR A 462 -8.80 18.57 3.22
N TRP A 463 -8.95 17.31 2.81
CA TRP A 463 -8.06 16.66 1.85
C TRP A 463 -8.25 17.19 0.43
N GLU A 464 -9.49 17.49 0.01
CA GLU A 464 -9.82 18.15 -1.26
C GLU A 464 -9.15 19.52 -1.38
N VAL A 465 -9.26 20.37 -0.35
CA VAL A 465 -8.60 21.69 -0.34
C VAL A 465 -7.08 21.53 -0.47
N ARG A 466 -6.48 20.57 0.23
CA ARG A 466 -5.05 20.29 0.13
C ARG A 466 -4.66 19.73 -1.24
N ALA A 467 -5.46 18.85 -1.82
CA ALA A 467 -5.22 18.32 -3.15
C ALA A 467 -5.25 19.45 -4.19
N ALA A 468 -6.20 20.37 -4.09
CA ALA A 468 -6.27 21.55 -4.94
C ALA A 468 -5.06 22.48 -4.74
N VAL A 469 -4.59 22.68 -3.50
CA VAL A 469 -3.37 23.45 -3.22
C VAL A 469 -2.12 22.76 -3.77
N LYS A 470 -1.99 21.44 -3.63
CA LYS A 470 -0.84 20.67 -4.14
C LYS A 470 -0.81 20.71 -5.67
N GLU A 471 -1.95 20.50 -6.32
CA GLU A 471 -2.08 20.61 -7.78
C GLU A 471 -1.80 22.03 -8.26
N ASN A 472 -2.34 23.06 -7.61
CA ASN A 472 -1.98 24.45 -7.90
C ASN A 472 -0.49 24.75 -7.65
N SER A 473 0.15 24.14 -6.65
CA SER A 473 1.58 24.33 -6.36
C SER A 473 2.50 23.61 -7.35
N LEU A 474 2.08 22.44 -7.85
CA LEU A 474 2.74 21.71 -8.92
C LEU A 474 2.59 22.47 -10.23
N ASN A 475 1.39 22.98 -10.51
CA ASN A 475 1.11 23.82 -11.68
C ASN A 475 1.80 25.21 -11.61
N ASN A 476 2.09 25.73 -10.41
CA ASN A 476 2.82 27.00 -10.22
C ASN A 476 4.35 26.87 -10.13
N ARG A 477 4.92 25.66 -10.19
CA ARG A 477 6.37 25.48 -10.29
C ARG A 477 6.73 25.13 -11.72
N THR A 478 7.05 26.14 -12.53
CA THR A 478 7.61 25.89 -13.87
C THR A 478 8.96 25.19 -13.69
N LEU A 479 8.99 23.90 -14.01
CA LEU A 479 10.22 23.13 -14.07
C LEU A 479 11.09 23.66 -15.21
N LYS A 480 12.41 23.55 -15.05
CA LYS A 480 13.37 23.86 -16.09
C LYS A 480 14.42 22.77 -16.25
N LEU A 481 14.80 22.49 -17.49
CA LEU A 481 16.00 21.74 -17.86
C LEU A 481 17.19 22.69 -17.89
N LEU A 482 18.14 22.45 -17.00
CA LEU A 482 19.49 22.99 -17.11
C LEU A 482 20.35 21.94 -17.80
N SER A 483 20.77 22.22 -19.03
CA SER A 483 21.38 21.20 -19.89
C SER A 483 22.81 21.54 -20.27
N GLY A 484 23.62 20.51 -20.46
CA GLY A 484 24.97 20.60 -21.02
C GLY A 484 25.28 19.34 -21.82
N SER A 485 26.25 19.41 -22.73
CA SER A 485 26.55 18.32 -23.64
C SER A 485 28.04 18.10 -23.82
N CYS A 486 28.42 16.89 -24.21
CA CYS A 486 29.77 16.57 -24.63
C CYS A 486 29.69 15.68 -25.88
N TYR A 487 30.42 16.08 -26.91
CA TYR A 487 30.60 15.31 -28.12
C TYR A 487 32.07 14.98 -28.30
N LEU A 488 32.38 13.70 -28.45
CA LEU A 488 33.71 13.19 -28.75
C LEU A 488 33.62 12.39 -30.05
N PRO A 489 34.05 12.92 -31.21
CA PRO A 489 34.02 12.17 -32.45
C PRO A 489 34.92 10.94 -32.38
N HIS A 490 34.64 9.92 -33.19
CA HIS A 490 35.61 8.85 -33.42
C HIS A 490 36.91 9.46 -33.98
N PRO A 491 38.12 9.04 -33.52
CA PRO A 491 39.39 9.64 -33.97
C PRO A 491 39.55 9.65 -35.50
N ASP A 492 39.17 8.57 -36.17
CA ASP A 492 39.26 8.45 -37.63
C ASP A 492 38.24 9.33 -38.39
N LYS A 493 37.24 9.89 -37.70
CA LYS A 493 36.17 10.70 -38.27
C LYS A 493 36.26 12.18 -37.84
N GLU A 494 37.28 12.56 -37.09
CA GLU A 494 37.42 13.93 -36.57
C GLU A 494 37.56 14.96 -37.70
N GLU A 495 38.30 14.64 -38.77
CA GLU A 495 38.47 15.51 -39.94
C GLU A 495 37.16 15.76 -40.72
N THR A 496 36.19 14.84 -40.63
CA THR A 496 34.88 14.96 -41.28
C THR A 496 33.80 15.54 -40.36
N GLY A 497 34.17 15.93 -39.14
CA GLY A 497 33.27 16.44 -38.10
C GLY A 497 32.47 15.35 -37.37
N GLY A 498 32.88 14.09 -37.54
CA GLY A 498 32.23 12.87 -37.02
C GLY A 498 30.78 12.68 -37.48
N GLU A 499 30.09 11.72 -36.85
CA GLU A 499 28.81 11.20 -37.35
C GLU A 499 27.58 11.58 -36.51
N ASP A 500 27.79 11.93 -35.24
CA ASP A 500 26.70 12.35 -34.35
C ASP A 500 26.31 13.82 -34.53
N ALA A 501 25.11 14.14 -34.07
CA ALA A 501 24.63 15.49 -33.86
C ALA A 501 23.78 15.59 -32.59
N HIS A 502 23.72 16.79 -31.99
CA HIS A 502 22.86 17.07 -30.85
C HIS A 502 22.43 18.54 -30.83
N PHE A 503 21.40 18.83 -30.03
CA PHE A 503 21.01 20.21 -29.72
C PHE A 503 20.56 20.36 -28.27
N ILE A 504 20.65 21.61 -27.80
CA ILE A 504 20.03 22.08 -26.55
C ILE A 504 19.25 23.33 -26.90
N CYS A 505 17.92 23.25 -26.84
CA CYS A 505 17.02 24.38 -27.03
C CYS A 505 16.54 24.87 -25.66
N VAL A 506 17.26 25.85 -25.10
CA VAL A 506 16.97 26.39 -23.77
C VAL A 506 15.58 27.03 -23.73
N ASP A 507 15.18 27.80 -24.73
CA ASP A 507 13.91 28.54 -24.67
C ASP A 507 12.67 27.66 -24.67
N GLN A 508 12.74 26.52 -25.36
CA GLN A 508 11.67 25.53 -25.47
C GLN A 508 11.86 24.31 -24.56
N GLN A 509 12.90 24.32 -23.72
CA GLN A 509 13.20 23.27 -22.76
C GLN A 509 13.30 21.88 -23.42
N ALA A 510 13.98 21.82 -24.56
CA ALA A 510 14.13 20.61 -25.35
C ALA A 510 15.59 20.28 -25.64
N VAL A 511 15.92 19.00 -25.70
CA VAL A 511 17.22 18.48 -26.07
C VAL A 511 17.06 17.32 -27.04
N GLY A 512 18.09 17.01 -27.81
CA GLY A 512 18.07 15.81 -28.65
C GLY A 512 19.44 15.40 -29.11
N VAL A 513 19.53 14.13 -29.50
CA VAL A 513 20.72 13.47 -30.04
C VAL A 513 20.33 12.65 -31.26
N ALA A 514 21.24 12.54 -32.21
CA ALA A 514 21.11 11.73 -33.40
C ALA A 514 22.48 11.14 -33.74
N ASP A 515 22.51 9.86 -34.07
CA ASP A 515 23.72 9.15 -34.51
C ASP A 515 23.56 8.78 -35.99
N GLY A 516 24.53 9.20 -36.81
CA GLY A 516 24.55 8.97 -38.25
C GLY A 516 25.11 7.59 -38.57
N VAL A 517 24.41 6.81 -39.39
CA VAL A 517 24.78 5.41 -39.62
C VAL A 517 26.03 5.29 -40.49
N GLY A 518 27.15 4.88 -39.89
CA GLY A 518 28.47 4.84 -40.53
C GLY A 518 28.59 3.98 -41.81
N GLY A 519 27.67 3.03 -42.04
CA GLY A 519 27.67 2.19 -43.26
C GLY A 519 27.56 2.98 -44.58
N TRP A 520 27.10 4.23 -44.53
CA TRP A 520 27.08 5.13 -45.68
C TRP A 520 28.48 5.55 -46.17
N ALA A 521 29.50 5.46 -45.32
CA ALA A 521 30.88 5.76 -45.69
C ALA A 521 31.38 4.84 -46.81
N ASP A 522 30.93 3.58 -46.85
CA ASP A 522 31.32 2.58 -47.87
C ASP A 522 30.89 2.97 -49.30
N VAL A 523 29.86 3.84 -49.41
CA VAL A 523 29.37 4.38 -50.68
C VAL A 523 29.73 5.85 -50.89
N GLY A 524 30.70 6.37 -50.11
CA GLY A 524 31.22 7.73 -50.22
C GLY A 524 30.26 8.81 -49.71
N VAL A 525 29.32 8.46 -48.83
CA VAL A 525 28.37 9.40 -48.20
C VAL A 525 28.80 9.64 -46.76
N ASN A 526 28.96 10.91 -46.37
CA ASN A 526 29.28 11.28 -44.99
C ASN A 526 28.03 11.10 -44.11
N ALA A 527 28.04 10.09 -43.24
CA ALA A 527 26.90 9.69 -42.41
C ALA A 527 26.44 10.81 -41.46
N GLY A 528 27.36 11.67 -40.99
CA GLY A 528 27.01 12.79 -40.13
C GLY A 528 26.25 13.93 -40.81
N LEU A 529 26.24 14.00 -42.15
CA LEU A 529 25.48 15.05 -42.85
C LEU A 529 23.97 14.92 -42.62
N PHE A 530 23.44 13.69 -42.68
CA PHE A 530 22.02 13.43 -42.43
C PHE A 530 21.66 13.77 -40.97
N ALA A 531 22.43 13.28 -40.00
CA ALA A 531 22.21 13.53 -38.58
C ALA A 531 22.21 15.04 -38.25
N ARG A 532 23.20 15.78 -38.77
CA ARG A 532 23.29 17.24 -38.57
C ARG A 532 22.15 18.01 -39.22
N GLU A 533 21.74 17.64 -40.44
CA GLU A 533 20.61 18.28 -41.11
C GLU A 533 19.28 17.98 -40.40
N LEU A 534 19.08 16.73 -39.95
CA LEU A 534 17.92 16.32 -39.16
C LEU A 534 17.83 17.09 -37.84
N ILE A 535 18.93 17.22 -37.10
CA ILE A 535 18.98 17.97 -35.84
C ILE A 535 18.73 19.47 -36.09
N SER A 536 19.31 20.04 -37.15
CA SER A 536 19.05 21.43 -37.55
C SER A 536 17.56 21.68 -37.83
N HIS A 537 16.92 20.79 -38.59
CA HIS A 537 15.48 20.89 -38.85
C HIS A 537 14.63 20.59 -37.62
N SER A 538 15.10 19.76 -36.68
CA SER A 538 14.44 19.52 -35.39
C SER A 538 14.41 20.80 -34.55
N VAL A 539 15.52 21.55 -34.50
CA VAL A 539 15.58 22.85 -33.80
C VAL A 539 14.59 23.84 -34.43
N ASN A 540 14.52 23.92 -35.76
CA ASN A 540 13.55 24.79 -36.44
C ASN A 540 12.10 24.35 -36.16
N ALA A 541 11.81 23.04 -36.21
CA ALA A 541 10.48 22.52 -35.91
C ALA A 541 10.05 22.80 -34.47
N ILE A 542 10.97 22.73 -33.50
CA ILE A 542 10.73 23.07 -32.09
C ILE A 542 10.37 24.54 -31.89
N GLN A 543 10.90 25.44 -32.71
CA GLN A 543 10.55 26.87 -32.64
C GLN A 543 9.10 27.16 -33.07
N ASP A 544 8.53 26.29 -33.91
CA ASP A 544 7.13 26.41 -34.35
C ASP A 544 6.13 25.80 -33.34
N GLU A 545 6.63 25.09 -32.33
CA GLU A 545 5.82 24.48 -31.27
C GLU A 545 5.41 25.49 -30.20
N PRO A 546 4.20 25.39 -29.62
CA PRO A 546 3.83 26.25 -28.51
C PRO A 546 4.71 25.99 -27.28
N LYS A 547 5.14 27.07 -26.61
CA LYS A 547 6.01 27.00 -25.45
C LYS A 547 5.36 26.24 -24.30
N GLY A 548 6.08 25.29 -23.71
CA GLY A 548 5.59 24.42 -22.63
C GLY A 548 4.78 23.21 -23.10
N SER A 549 4.55 23.05 -24.41
CA SER A 549 3.76 21.95 -24.97
C SER A 549 4.37 21.38 -26.26
N VAL A 550 5.70 21.34 -26.35
CA VAL A 550 6.43 20.75 -27.49
C VAL A 550 6.06 19.27 -27.63
N ASP A 551 5.66 18.86 -28.83
CA ASP A 551 5.43 17.46 -29.19
C ASP A 551 6.65 16.89 -29.96
N PRO A 552 7.50 16.06 -29.32
CA PRO A 552 8.68 15.50 -29.96
C PRO A 552 8.39 14.66 -31.21
N ALA A 553 7.24 13.98 -31.28
CA ALA A 553 6.90 13.15 -32.43
C ALA A 553 6.61 14.01 -33.66
N ARG A 554 5.82 15.08 -33.48
CA ARG A 554 5.55 16.06 -34.54
C ARG A 554 6.82 16.79 -34.99
N VAL A 555 7.70 17.12 -34.03
CA VAL A 555 9.01 17.70 -34.32
C VAL A 555 9.83 16.76 -35.21
N LEU A 556 9.93 15.47 -34.85
CA LEU A 556 10.71 14.49 -35.63
C LEU A 556 10.12 14.29 -37.03
N GLU A 557 8.80 14.22 -37.14
CA GLU A 557 8.10 14.09 -38.43
C GLU A 557 8.40 15.28 -39.36
N LYS A 558 8.26 16.49 -38.83
CA LYS A 558 8.57 17.71 -39.58
C LYS A 558 10.04 17.77 -39.95
N ALA A 559 10.94 17.48 -39.01
CA ALA A 559 12.39 17.49 -39.23
C ALA A 559 12.78 16.55 -40.35
N HIS A 560 12.35 15.29 -40.28
CA HIS A 560 12.60 14.30 -41.33
C HIS A 560 12.05 14.74 -42.68
N SER A 561 10.82 15.27 -42.74
CA SER A 561 10.23 15.70 -44.01
C SER A 561 11.06 16.78 -44.73
N CYS A 562 11.79 17.58 -43.95
CA CYS A 562 12.67 18.64 -44.43
C CYS A 562 14.07 18.15 -44.79
N THR A 563 14.61 17.13 -44.11
CA THR A 563 15.96 16.60 -44.37
C THR A 563 16.10 16.02 -45.78
N LYS A 564 17.09 16.49 -46.54
CA LYS A 564 17.40 16.02 -47.92
C LYS A 564 18.80 15.46 -48.11
N ALA A 565 19.71 15.63 -47.14
CA ALA A 565 21.01 14.96 -47.18
C ALA A 565 20.83 13.46 -47.43
N LYS A 566 21.76 12.87 -48.20
CA LYS A 566 21.87 11.43 -48.32
C LYS A 566 22.47 10.87 -47.04
N GLY A 567 21.98 9.72 -46.61
CA GLY A 567 22.38 9.09 -45.36
C GLY A 567 21.15 8.64 -44.55
N SER A 568 21.44 8.13 -43.37
CA SER A 568 20.44 7.76 -42.37
C SER A 568 20.94 8.02 -40.96
N SER A 569 20.02 8.10 -40.00
CA SER A 569 20.36 8.37 -38.60
C SER A 569 19.29 7.86 -37.63
N THR A 570 19.72 7.52 -36.42
CA THR A 570 18.85 7.37 -35.26
C THR A 570 18.43 8.73 -34.71
N ALA A 571 17.40 8.80 -33.87
CA ALA A 571 16.96 10.08 -33.30
C ALA A 571 16.31 9.91 -31.93
N CYS A 572 16.76 10.71 -30.96
CA CYS A 572 16.11 10.87 -29.67
C CYS A 572 15.86 12.36 -29.42
N ILE A 573 14.59 12.74 -29.22
CA ILE A 573 14.19 14.11 -28.91
C ILE A 573 13.39 14.10 -27.61
N ILE A 574 13.75 15.00 -26.69
CA ILE A 574 13.19 15.09 -25.34
C ILE A 574 12.80 16.54 -25.09
N ALA A 575 11.57 16.78 -24.62
CA ALA A 575 11.08 18.09 -24.25
C ALA A 575 10.41 18.07 -22.88
N LEU A 576 10.70 19.08 -22.06
CA LEU A 576 9.98 19.32 -20.81
C LEU A 576 8.73 20.15 -21.10
N THR A 577 7.59 19.59 -20.75
CA THR A 577 6.26 20.21 -20.89
C THR A 577 5.65 20.49 -19.52
N ASP A 578 4.52 21.20 -19.49
CA ASP A 578 3.77 21.46 -18.26
C ASP A 578 3.27 20.16 -17.57
N GLN A 579 3.21 19.04 -18.30
CA GLN A 579 2.77 17.74 -17.80
C GLN A 579 3.93 16.80 -17.42
N GLY A 580 5.18 17.24 -17.60
CA GLY A 580 6.37 16.40 -17.39
C GLY A 580 7.22 16.26 -18.67
N LEU A 581 8.03 15.22 -18.74
CA LEU A 581 8.97 14.99 -19.83
C LEU A 581 8.29 14.21 -20.95
N ASN A 582 8.19 14.79 -22.14
CA ASN A 582 7.80 14.09 -23.35
C ASN A 582 9.03 13.73 -24.17
N ALA A 583 9.07 12.55 -24.77
CA ALA A 583 10.18 12.14 -25.62
C ALA A 583 9.73 11.27 -26.78
N ILE A 584 10.51 11.26 -27.86
CA ILE A 584 10.47 10.23 -28.89
C ILE A 584 11.86 9.63 -29.05
N ASN A 585 11.93 8.31 -29.17
CA ASN A 585 13.17 7.59 -29.48
C ASN A 585 12.98 6.69 -30.70
N LEU A 586 13.92 6.75 -31.64
CA LEU A 586 14.00 5.89 -32.81
C LEU A 586 15.45 5.42 -32.98
N GLY A 587 15.65 4.10 -32.98
CA GLY A 587 16.98 3.46 -33.02
C GLY A 587 17.53 3.09 -31.64
N ASP A 588 18.86 3.04 -31.54
CA ASP A 588 19.62 2.64 -30.34
C ASP A 588 20.32 3.81 -29.62
N SER A 589 20.24 5.02 -30.17
CA SER A 589 20.23 6.23 -29.34
C SER A 589 19.17 6.13 -28.25
N GLY A 590 19.31 6.90 -27.17
CA GLY A 590 18.33 6.84 -26.10
C GLY A 590 18.59 7.78 -24.93
N PHE A 591 17.88 7.54 -23.84
CA PHE A 591 18.03 8.29 -22.61
C PHE A 591 17.67 7.50 -21.36
N VAL A 592 18.20 7.95 -20.23
CA VAL A 592 17.87 7.47 -18.88
C VAL A 592 17.45 8.62 -17.99
N VAL A 593 16.56 8.34 -17.05
CA VAL A 593 16.17 9.28 -15.98
C VAL A 593 16.68 8.74 -14.65
N VAL A 594 17.43 9.55 -13.93
CA VAL A 594 18.03 9.24 -12.62
C VAL A 594 17.34 10.08 -11.55
N ARG A 595 16.82 9.41 -10.51
CA ARG A 595 16.19 10.03 -9.33
C ARG A 595 16.72 9.36 -8.07
N ASP A 596 17.13 10.17 -7.08
CA ASP A 596 17.64 9.70 -5.79
C ASP A 596 18.76 8.63 -5.90
N GLY A 597 19.59 8.73 -6.95
CA GLY A 597 20.69 7.79 -7.20
C GLY A 597 20.26 6.45 -7.78
N HIS A 598 19.06 6.36 -8.36
CA HIS A 598 18.57 5.19 -9.07
C HIS A 598 18.09 5.56 -10.47
N THR A 599 18.31 4.68 -11.45
CA THR A 599 17.67 4.77 -12.76
C THR A 599 16.18 4.43 -12.62
N VAL A 600 15.31 5.42 -12.82
CA VAL A 600 13.85 5.25 -12.76
C VAL A 600 13.21 5.00 -14.11
N PHE A 601 13.92 5.33 -15.20
CA PHE A 601 13.50 5.05 -16.57
C PHE A 601 14.72 4.90 -17.49
N GLN A 602 14.61 4.03 -18.49
CA GLN A 602 15.54 3.89 -19.62
C GLN A 602 14.70 3.66 -20.89
N SER A 603 15.00 4.39 -21.97
CA SER A 603 14.37 4.15 -23.26
C SER A 603 14.80 2.79 -23.83
N PRO A 604 13.87 1.98 -24.36
CA PRO A 604 14.22 0.74 -25.05
C PRO A 604 15.04 0.99 -26.31
N VAL A 605 15.96 0.07 -26.60
CA VAL A 605 16.71 0.01 -27.87
C VAL A 605 15.80 -0.50 -28.98
N GLN A 606 15.81 0.16 -30.14
CA GLN A 606 15.08 -0.28 -31.34
C GLN A 606 16.05 -0.74 -32.42
N GLN A 607 15.96 -2.02 -32.75
CA GLN A 607 16.78 -2.64 -33.78
C GLN A 607 15.97 -3.71 -34.52
N HIS A 608 16.20 -3.83 -35.82
CA HIS A 608 15.66 -4.89 -36.68
C HIS A 608 16.43 -6.21 -36.47
N GLY A 609 17.68 -6.12 -36.03
CA GLY A 609 18.55 -7.23 -35.65
C GLY A 609 19.74 -6.72 -34.85
N PHE A 610 20.58 -7.61 -34.31
CA PHE A 610 21.76 -7.19 -33.54
C PHE A 610 22.63 -6.22 -34.35
N ASN A 611 22.88 -5.03 -33.79
CA ASN A 611 23.65 -3.95 -34.42
C ASN A 611 23.09 -3.51 -35.79
N PHE A 612 21.78 -3.64 -35.98
CA PHE A 612 21.05 -3.14 -37.15
C PHE A 612 19.82 -2.36 -36.68
N THR A 613 20.01 -1.05 -36.52
CA THR A 613 19.10 -0.15 -35.80
C THR A 613 17.93 0.29 -36.66
N TYR A 614 16.85 0.73 -36.00
CA TYR A 614 15.86 1.54 -36.70
C TYR A 614 16.49 2.88 -37.07
N GLN A 615 16.30 3.34 -38.29
CA GLN A 615 16.99 4.51 -38.82
C GLN A 615 16.13 5.29 -39.81
N LEU A 616 16.09 6.61 -39.66
CA LEU A 616 15.45 7.51 -40.60
C LEU A 616 16.35 7.70 -41.82
N GLU A 617 15.80 7.73 -43.03
CA GLU A 617 16.55 7.89 -44.27
C GLU A 617 15.87 8.92 -45.18
N SER A 618 16.64 9.58 -46.05
CA SER A 618 16.09 10.48 -47.08
C SER A 618 15.33 9.76 -48.22
N GLY A 619 15.48 8.43 -48.34
CA GLY A 619 14.84 7.57 -49.34
C GLY A 619 13.52 6.93 -48.89
N ASN A 620 12.95 6.06 -49.73
CA ASN A 620 11.70 5.33 -49.43
C ASN A 620 11.93 3.97 -48.72
N THR A 621 13.16 3.70 -48.28
CA THR A 621 13.61 2.41 -47.75
C THR A 621 13.92 2.40 -46.26
N GLY A 622 14.05 3.57 -45.63
CA GLY A 622 14.27 3.71 -44.20
C GLY A 622 12.99 3.63 -43.37
N ASP A 623 13.16 3.65 -42.05
CA ASP A 623 12.04 3.71 -41.10
C ASP A 623 11.39 5.10 -41.11
N LEU A 624 10.09 5.14 -40.80
CA LEU A 624 9.35 6.39 -40.67
C LEU A 624 9.46 6.95 -39.25
N PRO A 625 9.31 8.27 -39.04
CA PRO A 625 9.20 8.87 -37.70
C PRO A 625 8.15 8.19 -36.82
N SER A 626 7.05 7.71 -37.42
CA SER A 626 5.99 6.97 -36.74
C SER A 626 6.40 5.61 -36.17
N SER A 627 7.56 5.07 -36.59
CA SER A 627 8.15 3.86 -35.99
C SER A 627 8.80 4.16 -34.63
N GLY A 628 9.09 5.43 -34.33
CA GLY A 628 9.65 5.85 -33.06
C GLY A 628 8.67 5.63 -31.90
N GLN A 629 9.21 5.29 -30.73
CA GLN A 629 8.43 5.14 -29.51
C GLN A 629 8.32 6.47 -28.79
N VAL A 630 7.09 6.85 -28.42
CA VAL A 630 6.79 8.08 -27.70
C VAL A 630 6.61 7.78 -26.22
N PHE A 631 7.15 8.66 -25.38
CA PHE A 631 7.13 8.53 -23.92
C PHE A 631 6.61 9.81 -23.27
N ALA A 632 5.86 9.63 -22.18
CA ALA A 632 5.47 10.68 -21.25
C ALA A 632 5.89 10.25 -19.84
N ILE A 633 6.83 10.97 -19.24
CA ILE A 633 7.52 10.57 -18.01
C ILE A 633 7.37 11.67 -16.96
N PRO A 634 6.79 11.37 -15.78
CA PRO A 634 6.68 12.34 -14.71
C PRO A 634 8.07 12.63 -14.11
N VAL A 635 8.44 13.91 -14.11
CA VAL A 635 9.73 14.40 -13.58
C VAL A 635 9.52 15.40 -12.43
N ALA A 636 10.48 15.47 -11.53
CA ALA A 636 10.48 16.32 -10.35
C ALA A 636 11.82 17.08 -10.21
N PRO A 637 11.87 18.21 -9.46
CA PRO A 637 13.13 18.87 -9.17
C PRO A 637 14.13 17.92 -8.53
N GLY A 638 15.37 17.92 -9.03
CA GLY A 638 16.44 17.01 -8.62
C GLY A 638 16.62 15.80 -9.53
N ASP A 639 15.70 15.52 -10.45
CA ASP A 639 15.89 14.49 -11.47
C ASP A 639 16.99 14.89 -12.45
N VAL A 640 17.72 13.90 -12.96
CA VAL A 640 18.75 14.07 -13.98
C VAL A 640 18.42 13.19 -15.19
N ILE A 641 18.29 13.81 -16.36
CA ILE A 641 18.16 13.11 -17.64
C ILE A 641 19.54 13.01 -18.28
N VAL A 642 19.91 11.82 -18.74
CA VAL A 642 21.11 11.58 -19.56
C VAL A 642 20.67 10.98 -20.88
N ALA A 643 20.75 11.75 -21.96
CA ALA A 643 20.54 11.29 -23.33
C ALA A 643 21.88 11.05 -24.01
N GLY A 644 21.95 10.09 -24.92
CA GLY A 644 23.17 9.84 -25.68
C GLY A 644 22.97 8.91 -26.87
N THR A 645 24.01 8.84 -27.70
CA THR A 645 24.10 7.96 -28.85
C THR A 645 24.60 6.57 -28.44
N ASP A 646 24.67 5.63 -29.39
CA ASP A 646 25.10 4.25 -29.13
C ASP A 646 26.51 4.21 -28.51
N GLY A 647 27.43 5.09 -28.89
CA GLY A 647 28.77 5.18 -28.28
C GLY A 647 28.78 5.39 -26.76
N LEU A 648 27.69 5.94 -26.17
CA LEU A 648 27.48 5.92 -24.72
C LEU A 648 26.97 4.54 -24.26
N PHE A 649 25.83 4.10 -24.79
CA PHE A 649 25.08 2.96 -24.26
C PHE A 649 25.72 1.60 -24.57
N ASP A 650 26.54 1.52 -25.61
CA ASP A 650 27.36 0.35 -25.94
C ASP A 650 28.48 0.13 -24.94
N ASN A 651 28.91 1.20 -24.26
CA ASN A 651 30.13 1.20 -23.46
C ASN A 651 29.90 1.34 -21.95
N LEU A 652 28.77 1.91 -21.51
CA LEU A 652 28.45 2.09 -20.08
C LEU A 652 27.14 1.42 -19.67
N TYR A 653 27.19 0.68 -18.56
CA TYR A 653 25.98 0.22 -17.88
C TYR A 653 25.28 1.37 -17.12
N ASN A 654 23.96 1.26 -16.91
CA ASN A 654 23.16 2.25 -16.18
C ASN A 654 23.69 2.59 -14.78
N ASN A 655 24.24 1.59 -14.07
CA ASN A 655 24.81 1.80 -12.74
C ASN A 655 26.09 2.66 -12.79
N GLU A 656 26.89 2.57 -13.85
CA GLU A 656 28.06 3.43 -14.07
C GLU A 656 27.65 4.86 -14.39
N ILE A 657 26.66 5.05 -15.28
CA ILE A 657 26.07 6.36 -15.57
C ILE A 657 25.52 6.99 -14.28
N THR A 658 24.73 6.23 -13.53
CA THR A 658 24.13 6.66 -12.26
C THR A 658 25.18 7.03 -11.23
N ALA A 659 26.28 6.27 -11.12
CA ALA A 659 27.36 6.57 -10.20
C ALA A 659 28.04 7.92 -10.51
N VAL A 660 28.27 8.22 -11.80
CA VAL A 660 28.82 9.52 -12.22
C VAL A 660 27.84 10.65 -11.89
N VAL A 661 26.55 10.47 -12.18
CA VAL A 661 25.50 11.45 -11.87
C VAL A 661 25.43 11.73 -10.37
N VAL A 662 25.38 10.69 -9.53
CA VAL A 662 25.34 10.85 -8.06
C VAL A 662 26.55 11.61 -7.55
N HIS A 663 27.73 11.29 -8.05
CA HIS A 663 28.95 11.99 -7.66
C HIS A 663 28.92 13.46 -8.09
N ALA A 664 28.49 13.74 -9.33
CA ALA A 664 28.42 15.10 -9.87
C ALA A 664 27.42 15.98 -9.11
N VAL A 665 26.21 15.46 -8.87
CA VAL A 665 25.16 16.18 -8.12
C VAL A 665 25.62 16.45 -6.68
N ARG A 666 26.24 15.48 -6.00
CA ARG A 666 26.78 15.67 -4.63
C ARG A 666 27.90 16.69 -4.59
N ALA A 667 28.72 16.76 -5.63
CA ALA A 667 29.80 17.73 -5.75
C ALA A 667 29.34 19.10 -6.29
N GLY A 668 28.05 19.27 -6.57
CA GLY A 668 27.51 20.51 -7.12
C GLY A 668 28.05 20.87 -8.51
N LEU A 669 28.37 19.86 -9.33
CA LEU A 669 28.87 20.07 -10.68
C LEU A 669 27.74 20.43 -11.64
N GLU A 670 28.03 21.32 -12.59
CA GLU A 670 27.09 21.69 -13.64
C GLU A 670 26.81 20.52 -14.63
N PRO A 671 25.65 20.50 -15.29
CA PRO A 671 25.31 19.50 -16.31
C PRO A 671 26.39 19.33 -17.38
N GLN A 672 27.01 20.43 -17.82
CA GLN A 672 28.10 20.44 -18.80
C GLN A 672 29.29 19.59 -18.36
N VAL A 673 29.75 19.75 -17.12
CA VAL A 673 30.87 18.99 -16.56
C VAL A 673 30.48 17.52 -16.37
N THR A 674 29.22 17.28 -16.03
CA THR A 674 28.68 15.91 -15.87
C THR A 674 28.68 15.17 -17.21
N ALA A 675 28.20 15.81 -18.29
CA ALA A 675 28.23 15.24 -19.64
C ALA A 675 29.66 14.89 -20.07
N GLN A 676 30.63 15.78 -19.82
CA GLN A 676 32.05 15.53 -20.10
C GLN A 676 32.60 14.32 -19.32
N LYS A 677 32.25 14.19 -18.04
CA LYS A 677 32.68 13.04 -17.21
C LYS A 677 32.09 11.72 -17.70
N ILE A 678 30.81 11.71 -18.08
CA ILE A 678 30.15 10.52 -18.63
C ILE A 678 30.79 10.15 -19.98
N ALA A 679 30.95 11.11 -20.89
CA ALA A 679 31.55 10.88 -22.21
C ALA A 679 33.01 10.39 -22.09
N ALA A 680 33.80 10.96 -21.19
CA ALA A 680 35.17 10.52 -20.95
C ALA A 680 35.24 9.08 -20.41
N LEU A 681 34.32 8.72 -19.50
CA LEU A 681 34.22 7.35 -19.00
C LEU A 681 33.80 6.38 -20.11
N ALA A 682 32.84 6.76 -20.94
CA ALA A 682 32.41 5.97 -22.10
C ALA A 682 33.58 5.75 -23.08
N ARG A 683 34.35 6.80 -23.43
CA ARG A 683 35.55 6.70 -24.27
C ARG A 683 36.61 5.78 -23.65
N GLN A 684 36.82 5.88 -22.34
CA GLN A 684 37.75 4.99 -21.63
C GLN A 684 37.31 3.53 -21.73
N ARG A 685 36.00 3.24 -21.60
CA ARG A 685 35.47 1.87 -21.73
C ARG A 685 35.53 1.37 -23.18
N ALA A 686 35.27 2.26 -24.14
CA ALA A 686 35.33 1.98 -25.56
C ALA A 686 36.74 1.53 -26.03
N LEU A 687 37.79 2.07 -25.41
CA LEU A 687 39.19 1.72 -25.72
C LEU A 687 39.67 0.44 -25.01
N ASP A 688 38.94 -0.07 -24.02
CA ASP A 688 39.33 -1.26 -23.27
C ASP A 688 38.91 -2.53 -24.00
N LYS A 689 39.88 -3.17 -24.66
CA LYS A 689 39.67 -4.40 -25.47
C LYS A 689 39.34 -5.65 -24.66
N ASN A 690 39.47 -5.61 -23.32
CA ASN A 690 39.26 -6.78 -22.47
C ASN A 690 38.03 -6.66 -21.56
N ARG A 691 37.31 -5.54 -21.64
CA ARG A 691 36.15 -5.29 -20.80
C ARG A 691 34.90 -5.95 -21.37
N GLN A 692 34.08 -6.50 -20.48
CA GLN A 692 32.70 -6.83 -20.82
C GLN A 692 31.86 -5.55 -20.76
N THR A 693 31.49 -5.04 -21.93
CA THR A 693 30.64 -3.85 -22.11
C THR A 693 29.21 -4.26 -22.43
N PRO A 694 28.22 -3.35 -22.33
CA PRO A 694 26.86 -3.61 -22.81
C PRO A 694 26.82 -4.17 -24.24
N PHE A 695 27.60 -3.60 -25.16
CA PHE A 695 27.69 -4.11 -26.53
C PHE A 695 28.26 -5.52 -26.61
N ALA A 696 29.36 -5.80 -25.88
CA ALA A 696 29.95 -7.13 -25.85
C ALA A 696 28.98 -8.18 -25.30
N THR A 697 28.19 -7.82 -24.28
CA THR A 697 27.12 -8.69 -23.76
C THR A 697 26.03 -8.91 -24.80
N ALA A 698 25.52 -7.85 -25.42
CA ALA A 698 24.49 -7.96 -26.46
C ALA A 698 24.96 -8.79 -27.67
N ALA A 699 26.23 -8.67 -28.06
CA ALA A 699 26.84 -9.46 -29.11
C ALA A 699 26.86 -10.95 -28.76
N GLN A 700 27.25 -11.29 -27.54
CA GLN A 700 27.28 -12.67 -27.05
C GLN A 700 25.87 -13.27 -26.99
N ASP A 701 24.89 -12.50 -26.51
CA ASP A 701 23.49 -12.91 -26.47
C ASP A 701 22.91 -13.14 -27.87
N ALA A 702 23.36 -12.37 -28.86
CA ALA A 702 23.04 -12.54 -30.26
C ALA A 702 23.85 -13.65 -30.97
N GLY A 703 24.74 -14.35 -30.25
CA GLY A 703 25.53 -15.48 -30.77
C GLY A 703 26.87 -15.12 -31.42
N PHE A 704 27.30 -13.85 -31.32
CA PHE A 704 28.58 -13.37 -31.85
C PHE A 704 29.68 -13.43 -30.80
N ARG A 705 30.92 -13.69 -31.24
CA ARG A 705 32.11 -13.60 -30.38
C ARG A 705 32.67 -12.18 -30.44
N TYR A 706 32.36 -11.38 -29.43
CA TYR A 706 32.90 -10.03 -29.26
C TYR A 706 33.36 -9.82 -27.81
N ASN A 707 34.50 -9.14 -27.64
CA ASN A 707 35.08 -8.78 -26.34
C ASN A 707 35.64 -7.35 -26.43
N GLY A 708 35.49 -6.58 -25.35
CA GLY A 708 35.97 -5.20 -25.26
C GLY A 708 34.89 -4.15 -25.48
N GLY A 709 35.29 -2.88 -25.47
CA GLY A 709 34.44 -1.76 -25.86
C GLY A 709 34.34 -1.57 -27.37
N LYS A 710 33.26 -0.91 -27.80
CA LYS A 710 33.02 -0.51 -29.19
C LYS A 710 33.38 0.96 -29.33
N LEU A 711 34.47 1.25 -30.04
CA LEU A 711 34.91 2.62 -30.28
C LEU A 711 34.00 3.27 -31.32
N ASP A 712 33.31 4.33 -30.92
CA ASP A 712 32.47 5.12 -31.82
C ASP A 712 32.51 6.62 -31.51
N ASP A 713 31.74 7.41 -32.24
CA ASP A 713 31.32 8.74 -31.84
C ASP A 713 30.56 8.67 -30.51
N ILE A 714 30.80 9.63 -29.61
CA ILE A 714 30.14 9.63 -28.28
C ILE A 714 29.51 10.99 -28.07
N THR A 715 28.19 11.02 -28.09
CA THR A 715 27.40 12.19 -27.73
C THR A 715 26.65 11.93 -26.44
N VAL A 716 26.80 12.85 -25.49
CA VAL A 716 26.08 12.82 -24.20
C VAL A 716 25.47 14.19 -23.94
N VAL A 717 24.17 14.23 -23.68
CA VAL A 717 23.46 15.41 -23.21
C VAL A 717 22.91 15.12 -21.81
N VAL A 718 23.30 15.94 -20.83
CA VAL A 718 22.83 15.84 -19.45
C VAL A 718 21.92 17.02 -19.15
N SER A 719 20.75 16.76 -18.57
CA SER A 719 19.80 17.80 -18.15
C SER A 719 19.40 17.63 -16.69
N TYR A 720 19.58 18.65 -15.86
CA TYR A 720 19.10 18.70 -14.48
C TYR A 720 17.72 19.36 -14.45
N VAL A 721 16.75 18.68 -13.85
CA VAL A 721 15.41 19.22 -13.62
C VAL A 721 15.44 20.08 -12.38
N SER A 722 15.18 21.38 -12.55
CA SER A 722 15.19 22.37 -11.48
C SER A 722 13.83 23.06 -11.37
N SER A 723 13.45 23.52 -10.18
CA SER A 723 12.29 24.39 -10.02
C SER A 723 12.71 25.84 -10.25
N SER A 724 12.03 26.57 -11.13
CA SER A 724 12.21 28.02 -11.19
C SER A 724 11.56 28.68 -9.97
N SER A 725 12.32 29.53 -9.27
CA SER A 725 11.74 30.49 -8.33
C SER A 725 11.22 31.65 -9.17
N SER A 726 9.93 31.95 -9.10
CA SER A 726 9.44 33.26 -9.51
C SER A 726 9.99 34.28 -8.51
N ASN A 727 11.15 34.86 -8.81
CA ASN A 727 11.55 36.12 -8.22
C ASN A 727 10.57 37.18 -8.72
N ASN A 728 9.48 37.38 -7.99
CA ASN A 728 8.73 38.63 -8.07
C ASN A 728 9.61 39.71 -7.46
N ALA A 729 10.15 40.55 -8.34
CA ALA A 729 10.66 41.88 -7.99
C ALA A 729 9.50 42.79 -7.57
#